data_AF-A0A850M4X0-F1
#
_entry.id   AF-A0A850M4X0-F1
#
_cell.length_a   1.000
_cell.length_b   1.000
_cell.length_c   1.000
_cell.angle_alpha   90.00
_cell.angle_beta   90.00
_cell.angle_gamma   90.00
#
_symmetry.space_group_name_H-M   'P 1'
#
loop_
_entity.id
_entity.type
_entity.pdbx_description
1 polymer ?
#
loop_
_entity_poly.entity_id
_entity_poly.type
_entity_poly.pdbx_seq_one_letter_code
_entity_poly.pdbx_strand_id
1 'polypeptide(L)'
;MISMTRRDRNTLVKWIIGLIIGGVVLFIVIVSVVLSLVLNQQFYENRLDLSWWTYFTMDNAAILWVPLITIVVIAAVVTVLNPLTSSTLTLVFGIFRRRLRPKKRNCLIWNYAVVAGVGGLVMGWVLGFWFDAGFGIFVANRVNISYEFFPTVFAALSYPLNPGMMDPNVLFAYTYILRPFIVVVIIGIIAKLVLDQVNSIAFRERRGTNALKLAGTVGLVISMCFLIGWLLLPSAAFDVISSTAVLSVVVGFFASLVIGMMFYIVGTVNPERYRGDRFYKSFITLVIISIIILPMVFVAIAGIRSLQYEARWPEWVWQTKLTTQIAETRNAAGIADYEELTTQQLIDNQTASGTSDEEIIPHIRMFDHDASRISMEIQIGSSWENLADSDIVYVNGSEYWVAPRRISPSSELDMTWVQEHIIYTHSRGFVALNPVTGEILDSAAYETVFGVPWNDSIYFGEQPDNGYTILNIPQYDEIENITYTGEPDITLDGFLNWWHIEDWSFKTFAPTDYLVRRNLQDRIGGILLPNMYIGDDPYLVFDANNSKMYYCVDIILAFPSFSGYIQSDIVRWLGVVLIDTKSGTMNFYENGNITSNLPYDFLNIYAQMYDWQPMPSWLIDQIKYPEELIEYQLTVDYTYHVTERSTWKNEDDFFELPENTDLYYIIYDVGYGLSYVGASMVEFSGAEVPNLVGFYIIENGDVLQENLGRTTFYRNGTAGQTSMIGLDPAISAYSQADANFLKLKLHYRFGNKLIYPLAGSLYYVIPVYEITGEAKQTLVRVALVNAFDPNDIGIGNSTMEAYHDLNVTVQIPPGVLSINVLQAPPIIYEGIYEDVELLVNNGYPDQSFNVSIEISTGYALFNVSFAGQEITPVTGGGFYNYSIANITLLPTQYTGLIPKVSGLVAGGQPYSPVNYAVNLYNETGALIDSEQRTLLIYP
;
A
#
# COMPACT_ATOMS: atom_id res chain seq x y z
N MET A 1 16.02 -29.88 -66.66
CA MET A 1 14.69 -29.51 -66.14
C MET A 1 13.71 -30.59 -66.55
N ILE A 2 13.49 -31.57 -65.67
CA ILE A 2 12.77 -32.83 -65.96
C ILE A 2 11.40 -32.79 -65.25
N SER A 3 10.40 -33.38 -65.89
CA SER A 3 8.97 -33.33 -65.57
C SER A 3 8.61 -33.64 -64.11
N MET A 4 8.26 -32.61 -63.33
CA MET A 4 7.56 -32.79 -62.05
C MET A 4 6.09 -33.16 -62.30
N THR A 5 5.61 -34.21 -61.61
CA THR A 5 4.21 -34.63 -61.66
C THR A 5 3.30 -33.53 -61.07
N ARG A 6 2.01 -33.49 -61.47
CA ARG A 6 1.04 -32.48 -60.97
C ARG A 6 0.91 -32.50 -59.44
N ARG A 7 1.15 -33.65 -58.81
CA ARG A 7 1.14 -33.85 -57.34
C ARG A 7 2.35 -33.23 -56.64
N ASP A 8 3.54 -33.36 -57.23
CA ASP A 8 4.79 -32.75 -56.72
C ASP A 8 4.76 -31.21 -56.85
N ARG A 9 4.12 -30.71 -57.92
CA ARG A 9 3.89 -29.27 -58.10
C ARG A 9 2.97 -28.69 -57.04
N ASN A 10 1.88 -29.38 -56.71
CA ASN A 10 0.95 -28.92 -55.65
C ASN A 10 1.56 -28.97 -54.25
N THR A 11 2.46 -29.92 -53.97
CA THR A 11 3.18 -29.97 -52.68
C THR A 11 4.24 -28.88 -52.61
N LEU A 12 5.01 -28.65 -53.68
CA LEU A 12 5.96 -27.53 -53.76
C LEU A 12 5.25 -26.18 -53.57
N VAL A 13 4.10 -25.97 -54.22
CA VAL A 13 3.28 -24.75 -54.06
C VAL A 13 2.80 -24.58 -52.62
N LYS A 14 2.34 -25.65 -51.94
CA LYS A 14 1.97 -25.58 -50.51
C LYS A 14 3.15 -25.24 -49.60
N TRP A 15 4.34 -25.78 -49.86
CA TRP A 15 5.56 -25.44 -49.12
C TRP A 15 5.99 -23.98 -49.35
N ILE A 16 5.91 -23.50 -50.59
CA ILE A 16 6.21 -22.09 -50.93
C ILE A 16 5.21 -21.16 -50.25
N ILE A 17 3.91 -21.48 -50.29
CA ILE A 17 2.88 -20.72 -49.57
C ILE A 17 3.14 -20.73 -48.07
N GLY A 18 3.47 -21.88 -47.47
CA GLY A 18 3.80 -21.99 -46.06
C GLY A 18 5.05 -21.18 -45.66
N LEU A 19 6.08 -21.15 -46.51
CA LEU A 19 7.27 -20.33 -46.30
C LEU A 19 6.98 -18.83 -46.44
N ILE A 20 6.13 -18.44 -47.39
CA ILE A 20 5.72 -17.04 -47.56
C ILE A 20 4.88 -16.60 -46.36
N ILE A 21 3.88 -17.38 -45.93
CA ILE A 21 3.07 -17.08 -44.76
C ILE A 21 3.96 -17.01 -43.50
N GLY A 22 4.84 -18.00 -43.29
CA GLY A 22 5.77 -17.99 -42.18
C GLY A 22 6.73 -16.79 -42.21
N GLY A 23 7.21 -16.40 -43.39
CA GLY A 23 8.04 -15.22 -43.59
C GLY A 23 7.29 -13.92 -43.31
N VAL A 24 6.03 -13.81 -43.75
CA VAL A 24 5.17 -12.64 -43.48
C VAL A 24 4.84 -12.54 -41.99
N VAL A 25 4.46 -13.64 -41.34
CA VAL A 25 4.20 -13.66 -39.89
C VAL A 25 5.47 -13.28 -39.12
N LEU A 26 6.62 -13.86 -39.46
CA LEU A 26 7.89 -13.52 -38.83
C LEU A 26 8.24 -12.04 -39.05
N PHE A 27 8.02 -11.52 -40.25
CA PHE A 27 8.24 -10.10 -40.55
C PHE A 27 7.33 -9.20 -39.72
N ILE A 28 6.03 -9.50 -39.64
CA ILE A 28 5.07 -8.75 -38.81
C ILE A 28 5.50 -8.77 -37.34
N VAL A 29 5.90 -9.93 -36.81
CA VAL A 29 6.37 -10.05 -35.43
C VAL A 29 7.65 -9.21 -35.22
N ILE A 30 8.63 -9.31 -36.12
CA ILE A 30 9.86 -8.52 -36.01
C ILE A 30 9.58 -7.03 -36.06
N VAL A 31 8.76 -6.56 -37.01
CA VAL A 31 8.42 -5.14 -37.13
C VAL A 31 7.69 -4.66 -35.88
N SER A 32 6.74 -5.44 -35.35
CA SER A 32 5.98 -5.08 -34.15
C SER A 32 6.88 -5.02 -32.91
N VAL A 33 7.82 -5.96 -32.77
CA VAL A 33 8.82 -5.94 -31.69
C VAL A 33 9.73 -4.73 -31.84
N VAL A 34 10.28 -4.48 -33.03
CA VAL A 34 11.17 -3.33 -33.28
C VAL A 34 10.45 -2.01 -33.02
N LEU A 35 9.19 -1.87 -33.44
CA LEU A 35 8.39 -0.69 -33.14
C LEU A 35 8.24 -0.51 -31.64
N SER A 36 7.83 -1.55 -30.90
CA SER A 36 7.71 -1.50 -29.44
C SER A 36 9.03 -1.13 -28.75
N LEU A 37 10.17 -1.66 -29.22
CA LEU A 37 11.50 -1.31 -28.71
C LEU A 37 11.81 0.18 -28.90
N VAL A 38 11.60 0.71 -30.11
CA VAL A 38 11.86 2.12 -30.43
C VAL A 38 10.93 3.05 -29.65
N LEU A 39 9.64 2.71 -29.57
CA LEU A 39 8.65 3.47 -28.80
C LEU A 39 9.06 3.57 -27.33
N ASN A 40 9.36 2.43 -26.69
CA ASN A 40 9.76 2.40 -25.29
C ASN A 40 11.08 3.14 -25.06
N GLN A 41 12.07 2.96 -25.95
CA GLN A 41 13.35 3.64 -25.81
C GLN A 41 13.18 5.16 -25.85
N GLN A 42 12.49 5.69 -26.87
CA GLN A 42 12.25 7.13 -26.99
C GLN A 42 11.45 7.67 -25.80
N PHE A 43 10.42 6.95 -25.38
CA PHE A 43 9.59 7.34 -24.24
C PHE A 43 10.43 7.51 -22.95
N TYR A 44 11.25 6.50 -22.62
CA TYR A 44 12.10 6.54 -21.43
C TYR A 44 13.18 7.63 -21.51
N GLU A 45 13.82 7.80 -22.67
CA GLU A 45 14.85 8.83 -22.87
C GLU A 45 14.24 10.25 -22.79
N ASN A 46 13.08 10.48 -23.40
CA ASN A 46 12.46 11.80 -23.48
C ASN A 46 11.76 12.22 -22.17
N ARG A 47 11.25 11.26 -21.38
CA ARG A 47 10.40 11.56 -20.20
C ARG A 47 10.99 11.22 -18.85
N LEU A 48 11.95 10.31 -18.78
CA LEU A 48 12.50 9.84 -17.50
C LEU A 48 14.01 10.05 -17.38
N ASP A 49 14.71 10.39 -18.48
CA ASP A 49 16.18 10.37 -18.56
C ASP A 49 16.78 9.01 -18.10
N LEU A 50 15.99 7.93 -18.22
CA LEU A 50 16.36 6.58 -17.82
C LEU A 50 16.67 5.71 -19.03
N SER A 51 17.64 4.81 -18.88
CA SER A 51 17.94 3.83 -19.92
C SER A 51 16.96 2.67 -19.88
N TRP A 52 16.05 2.62 -20.86
CA TRP A 52 15.11 1.51 -21.07
C TRP A 52 15.80 0.13 -21.09
N TRP A 53 17.04 0.05 -21.59
CA TRP A 53 17.81 -1.21 -21.62
C TRP A 53 18.09 -1.80 -20.24
N THR A 54 18.15 -0.98 -19.19
CA THR A 54 18.31 -1.47 -17.82
C THR A 54 17.09 -2.26 -17.37
N TYR A 55 15.88 -1.75 -17.65
CA TYR A 55 14.62 -2.42 -17.35
C TYR A 55 14.42 -3.66 -18.22
N PHE A 56 14.65 -3.53 -19.54
CA PHE A 56 14.58 -4.66 -20.45
C PHE A 56 15.52 -5.79 -20.05
N THR A 57 16.74 -5.47 -19.60
CA THR A 57 17.67 -6.49 -19.12
C THR A 57 17.28 -7.07 -17.77
N MET A 58 16.63 -6.34 -16.86
CA MET A 58 16.10 -6.91 -15.61
C MET A 58 15.04 -7.98 -15.92
N ASP A 59 14.02 -7.63 -16.69
CA ASP A 59 12.89 -8.53 -17.02
C ASP A 59 13.33 -9.72 -17.90
N ASN A 60 14.33 -9.50 -18.76
CA ASN A 60 14.78 -10.50 -19.73
C ASN A 60 16.18 -11.07 -19.46
N ALA A 61 16.87 -10.72 -18.37
CA ALA A 61 18.15 -11.35 -17.97
C ALA A 61 17.97 -12.84 -17.71
N ALA A 62 16.81 -13.18 -17.16
CA ALA A 62 16.24 -14.51 -17.06
C ALA A 62 16.21 -15.27 -18.40
N ILE A 63 16.04 -14.57 -19.52
CA ILE A 63 15.93 -15.14 -20.87
C ILE A 63 17.29 -15.16 -21.58
N LEU A 64 18.20 -14.22 -21.25
CA LEU A 64 19.49 -14.10 -21.94
C LEU A 64 20.62 -14.90 -21.27
N TRP A 65 20.72 -14.87 -19.94
CA TRP A 65 21.88 -15.42 -19.21
C TRP A 65 21.60 -16.74 -18.51
N VAL A 66 20.42 -16.90 -17.92
CA VAL A 66 20.03 -18.15 -17.24
C VAL A 66 20.06 -19.34 -18.21
N PRO A 67 19.60 -19.23 -19.48
CA PRO A 67 19.70 -20.32 -20.43
C PRO A 67 21.12 -20.72 -20.80
N LEU A 68 22.05 -19.77 -20.87
CA LEU A 68 23.46 -20.08 -21.13
C LEU A 68 24.06 -20.89 -19.97
N ILE A 69 23.79 -20.49 -18.73
CA ILE A 69 24.26 -21.19 -17.53
C ILE A 69 23.62 -22.58 -17.44
N THR A 70 22.31 -22.71 -17.65
CA THR A 70 21.64 -24.02 -17.63
C THR A 70 22.10 -24.93 -18.76
N ILE A 71 22.38 -24.42 -19.97
CA ILE A 71 22.99 -25.21 -21.04
C ILE A 71 24.34 -25.77 -20.59
N VAL A 72 25.20 -24.94 -19.98
CA VAL A 72 26.51 -25.38 -19.48
C VAL A 72 26.37 -26.41 -18.36
N VAL A 73 25.47 -26.18 -17.42
CA VAL A 73 25.22 -27.09 -16.29
C VAL A 73 24.64 -28.42 -16.80
N ILE A 74 23.64 -28.39 -17.68
CA ILE A 74 23.07 -29.62 -18.26
C ILE A 74 24.10 -30.31 -19.14
N ALA A 75 24.91 -29.58 -19.91
CA ALA A 75 26.04 -30.15 -20.65
C ALA A 75 27.00 -30.87 -19.70
N ALA A 76 27.39 -30.23 -18.58
CA ALA A 76 28.26 -30.78 -17.55
C ALA A 76 27.66 -32.07 -16.95
N VAL A 77 26.40 -32.03 -16.53
CA VAL A 77 25.66 -33.19 -15.99
C VAL A 77 25.61 -34.33 -17.00
N VAL A 78 25.31 -34.02 -18.28
CA VAL A 78 25.28 -35.01 -19.37
C VAL A 78 26.67 -35.59 -19.65
N THR A 79 27.73 -34.79 -19.59
CA THR A 79 29.12 -35.25 -19.78
C THR A 79 29.66 -36.08 -18.64
N VAL A 80 29.44 -35.68 -17.40
CA VAL A 80 29.97 -36.35 -16.20
C VAL A 80 29.26 -37.69 -15.99
N LEU A 81 27.96 -37.77 -16.30
CA LEU A 81 27.18 -38.96 -16.01
C LEU A 81 27.17 -40.03 -17.13
N ASN A 82 27.51 -39.70 -18.39
CA ASN A 82 27.81 -40.69 -19.45
C ASN A 82 28.32 -40.06 -20.77
N PRO A 83 29.65 -39.97 -21.00
CA PRO A 83 30.18 -39.30 -22.19
C PRO A 83 30.04 -40.11 -23.50
N LEU A 84 29.67 -41.40 -23.44
CA LEU A 84 29.85 -42.34 -24.57
C LEU A 84 28.57 -43.04 -25.07
N THR A 85 27.43 -42.88 -24.41
CA THR A 85 26.14 -43.47 -24.82
C THR A 85 24.97 -42.54 -24.50
N SER A 86 24.20 -42.15 -25.51
CA SER A 86 22.96 -41.39 -25.31
C SER A 86 21.80 -42.37 -25.07
N SER A 87 21.31 -42.40 -23.83
CA SER A 87 20.13 -43.16 -23.41
C SER A 87 18.88 -42.77 -24.21
N THR A 88 18.71 -41.47 -24.46
CA THR A 88 17.57 -40.88 -25.18
C THR A 88 17.62 -41.20 -26.67
N LEU A 89 18.78 -41.03 -27.32
CA LEU A 89 18.92 -41.36 -28.74
C LEU A 89 18.84 -42.88 -28.99
N THR A 90 19.31 -43.71 -28.05
CA THR A 90 19.13 -45.18 -28.13
C THR A 90 17.65 -45.58 -28.03
N LEU A 91 16.86 -44.88 -27.22
CA LEU A 91 15.42 -45.09 -27.06
C LEU A 91 14.66 -44.66 -28.34
N VAL A 92 14.95 -43.48 -28.89
CA VAL A 92 14.36 -42.99 -30.15
C VAL A 92 14.68 -43.92 -31.33
N PHE A 93 15.93 -44.34 -31.48
CA PHE A 93 16.30 -45.30 -32.53
C PHE A 93 15.69 -46.69 -32.30
N GLY A 94 15.49 -47.11 -31.05
CA GLY A 94 14.79 -48.35 -30.70
C GLY A 94 13.34 -48.38 -31.16
N ILE A 95 12.65 -47.23 -31.12
CA ILE A 95 11.26 -47.06 -31.60
C ILE A 95 11.20 -47.13 -33.14
N PHE A 96 12.09 -46.45 -33.85
CA PHE A 96 12.03 -46.33 -35.32
C PHE A 96 12.77 -47.43 -36.10
N ARG A 97 13.86 -48.01 -35.58
CA ARG A 97 14.64 -49.09 -36.22
C ARG A 97 15.25 -50.03 -35.18
N ARG A 98 14.61 -51.19 -34.97
CA ARG A 98 14.96 -52.24 -33.97
C ARG A 98 16.39 -52.85 -34.06
N ARG A 99 17.31 -52.41 -34.94
CA ARG A 99 18.57 -53.15 -35.23
C ARG A 99 19.88 -52.37 -35.28
N LEU A 100 19.92 -51.04 -35.12
CA LEU A 100 21.17 -50.26 -35.27
C LEU A 100 21.53 -49.49 -34.01
N ARG A 101 22.76 -49.66 -33.52
CA ARG A 101 23.34 -48.78 -32.49
C ARG A 101 23.82 -47.49 -33.16
N PRO A 102 23.52 -46.32 -32.58
CA PRO A 102 24.06 -45.05 -33.07
C PRO A 102 25.59 -45.01 -32.95
N LYS A 103 26.25 -44.40 -33.93
CA LYS A 103 27.71 -44.16 -33.88
C LYS A 103 28.02 -43.20 -32.72
N LYS A 104 29.16 -43.41 -32.03
CA LYS A 104 29.58 -42.59 -30.87
C LYS A 104 29.50 -41.08 -31.13
N ARG A 105 29.94 -40.64 -32.32
CA ARG A 105 29.88 -39.22 -32.74
C ARG A 105 28.45 -38.66 -32.76
N ASN A 106 27.46 -39.43 -33.20
CA ASN A 106 26.07 -38.98 -33.30
C ASN A 106 25.40 -38.90 -31.92
N CYS A 107 25.74 -39.83 -31.01
CA CYS A 107 25.31 -39.75 -29.60
C CYS A 107 25.85 -38.49 -28.94
N LEU A 108 27.12 -38.17 -29.21
CA LEU A 108 27.78 -36.99 -28.65
C LEU A 108 27.10 -35.72 -29.16
N ILE A 109 26.89 -35.60 -30.47
CA ILE A 109 26.19 -34.45 -31.07
C ILE A 109 24.76 -34.30 -30.50
N TRP A 110 24.01 -35.39 -30.34
CA TRP A 110 22.64 -35.33 -29.79
C TRP A 110 22.61 -34.88 -28.33
N ASN A 111 23.52 -35.39 -27.51
CA ASN A 111 23.64 -35.02 -26.11
C ASN A 111 23.95 -33.52 -25.94
N TYR A 112 24.82 -32.95 -26.77
CA TYR A 112 25.12 -31.52 -26.71
C TYR A 112 24.07 -30.64 -27.40
N ALA A 113 23.64 -30.99 -28.61
CA ALA A 113 22.76 -30.12 -29.39
C ALA A 113 21.30 -30.16 -28.91
N VAL A 114 20.78 -31.35 -28.58
CA VAL A 114 19.35 -31.53 -28.27
C VAL A 114 19.12 -31.54 -26.77
N VAL A 115 19.89 -32.32 -26.01
CA VAL A 115 19.67 -32.43 -24.56
C VAL A 115 20.21 -31.20 -23.83
N ALA A 116 21.47 -30.81 -24.06
CA ALA A 116 22.03 -29.63 -23.41
C ALA A 116 21.52 -28.32 -24.03
N GLY A 117 21.49 -28.21 -25.36
CA GLY A 117 20.98 -27.02 -26.05
C GLY A 117 19.50 -26.77 -25.81
N VAL A 118 18.61 -27.61 -26.36
CA VAL A 118 17.16 -27.39 -26.24
C VAL A 118 16.67 -27.58 -24.80
N GLY A 119 17.16 -28.59 -24.09
CA GLY A 119 16.79 -28.81 -22.69
C GLY A 119 17.30 -27.70 -21.75
N GLY A 120 18.51 -27.18 -21.97
CA GLY A 120 19.04 -26.04 -21.24
C GLY A 120 18.29 -24.75 -21.53
N LEU A 121 17.96 -24.50 -22.80
CA LEU A 121 17.13 -23.35 -23.17
C LEU A 121 15.76 -23.39 -22.48
N VAL A 122 15.05 -24.52 -22.56
CA VAL A 122 13.73 -24.67 -21.93
C VAL A 122 13.84 -24.56 -20.41
N MET A 123 14.80 -25.23 -19.78
CA MET A 123 14.96 -25.15 -18.31
C MET A 123 15.42 -23.77 -17.84
N GLY A 124 16.26 -23.08 -18.61
CA GLY A 124 16.67 -21.72 -18.31
C GLY A 124 15.52 -20.74 -18.45
N TRP A 125 14.66 -20.94 -19.45
CA TRP A 125 13.43 -20.19 -19.62
C TRP A 125 12.47 -20.42 -18.46
N VAL A 126 12.28 -21.69 -18.04
CA VAL A 126 11.48 -22.03 -16.85
C VAL A 126 12.07 -21.40 -15.59
N LEU A 127 13.38 -21.45 -15.36
CA LEU A 127 14.01 -20.82 -14.19
C LEU A 127 13.86 -19.31 -14.16
N GLY A 128 14.03 -18.69 -15.32
CA GLY A 128 13.92 -17.25 -15.48
C GLY A 128 12.52 -16.74 -15.13
N PHE A 129 11.49 -17.46 -15.57
CA PHE A 129 10.08 -17.07 -15.39
C PHE A 129 9.40 -17.62 -14.13
N TRP A 130 9.75 -18.83 -13.66
CA TRP A 130 9.03 -19.48 -12.55
C TRP A 130 9.62 -19.20 -11.17
N PHE A 131 10.84 -18.67 -11.11
CA PHE A 131 11.55 -18.48 -9.84
C PHE A 131 12.18 -17.08 -9.70
N ASP A 132 11.91 -16.16 -10.62
CA ASP A 132 12.39 -14.77 -10.61
C ASP A 132 13.90 -14.60 -10.34
N ALA A 133 14.68 -15.60 -10.74
CA ALA A 133 16.12 -15.62 -10.48
C ALA A 133 16.85 -14.48 -11.20
N GLY A 134 16.31 -13.99 -12.32
CA GLY A 134 16.81 -12.81 -13.02
C GLY A 134 16.74 -11.55 -12.16
N PHE A 135 15.59 -11.33 -11.52
CA PHE A 135 15.38 -10.21 -10.59
C PHE A 135 16.31 -10.33 -9.38
N GLY A 136 16.40 -11.51 -8.74
CA GLY A 136 17.30 -11.70 -7.59
C GLY A 136 18.78 -11.41 -7.90
N ILE A 137 19.27 -11.80 -9.08
CA ILE A 137 20.65 -11.50 -9.52
C ILE A 137 20.83 -10.00 -9.79
N PHE A 138 19.83 -9.35 -10.39
CA PHE A 138 19.84 -7.92 -10.65
C PHE A 138 19.95 -7.12 -9.35
N VAL A 139 19.09 -7.42 -8.37
CA VAL A 139 19.08 -6.80 -7.05
C VAL A 139 20.42 -7.00 -6.34
N ALA A 140 20.92 -8.23 -6.30
CA ALA A 140 22.17 -8.51 -5.59
C ALA A 140 23.39 -7.79 -6.19
N ASN A 141 23.43 -7.59 -7.50
CA ASN A 141 24.49 -6.82 -8.17
C ASN A 141 24.39 -5.32 -7.87
N ARG A 142 23.18 -4.76 -7.87
CA ARG A 142 22.95 -3.32 -7.64
C ARG A 142 23.13 -2.91 -6.19
N VAL A 143 22.57 -3.70 -5.26
CA VAL A 143 22.61 -3.44 -3.82
C VAL A 143 23.89 -3.99 -3.17
N ASN A 144 24.74 -4.68 -3.94
CA ASN A 144 26.00 -5.28 -3.47
C ASN A 144 25.81 -6.30 -2.32
N ILE A 145 24.74 -7.10 -2.42
CA ILE A 145 24.49 -8.21 -1.48
C ILE A 145 25.53 -9.28 -1.74
N SER A 146 26.42 -9.52 -0.78
CA SER A 146 27.39 -10.61 -0.89
C SER A 146 26.71 -11.94 -0.61
N TYR A 147 26.72 -12.86 -1.58
CA TYR A 147 26.27 -14.24 -1.39
C TYR A 147 27.36 -15.23 -1.85
N GLU A 148 27.97 -15.91 -0.89
CA GLU A 148 28.85 -17.05 -1.19
C GLU A 148 28.02 -18.33 -1.26
N PHE A 149 28.17 -19.11 -2.33
CA PHE A 149 27.32 -20.27 -2.60
C PHE A 149 27.19 -21.23 -1.40
N PHE A 150 28.31 -21.71 -0.85
CA PHE A 150 28.27 -22.71 0.23
C PHE A 150 27.81 -22.13 1.57
N PRO A 151 28.38 -21.01 2.08
CA PRO A 151 27.92 -20.41 3.33
C PRO A 151 26.42 -20.08 3.33
N THR A 152 25.91 -19.45 2.28
CA THR A 152 24.49 -19.05 2.18
C THR A 152 23.58 -20.28 2.19
N VAL A 153 23.90 -21.34 1.44
CA VAL A 153 23.11 -22.58 1.42
C VAL A 153 23.10 -23.28 2.78
N PHE A 154 24.26 -23.42 3.42
CA PHE A 154 24.33 -24.09 4.72
C PHE A 154 23.65 -23.28 5.84
N ALA A 155 23.79 -21.95 5.81
CA ALA A 155 23.08 -21.07 6.73
C ALA A 155 21.56 -21.22 6.58
N ALA A 156 21.03 -21.09 5.35
CA ALA A 156 19.61 -21.23 5.08
C ALA A 156 19.06 -22.60 5.53
N LEU A 157 19.76 -23.70 5.21
CA LEU A 157 19.36 -25.05 5.60
C LEU A 157 19.41 -25.31 7.12
N SER A 158 20.04 -24.42 7.90
CA SER A 158 20.10 -24.50 9.36
C SER A 158 18.93 -23.78 10.05
N TYR A 159 18.27 -22.82 9.39
CA TYR A 159 17.18 -22.03 9.97
C TYR A 159 16.00 -22.87 10.48
N PRO A 160 15.56 -23.97 9.82
CA PRO A 160 14.52 -24.85 10.38
C PRO A 160 14.87 -25.48 11.74
N LEU A 161 16.16 -25.54 12.07
CA LEU A 161 16.67 -26.09 13.33
C LEU A 161 16.93 -25.00 14.39
N ASN A 162 17.08 -23.74 13.97
CA ASN A 162 17.30 -22.60 14.85
C ASN A 162 16.71 -21.31 14.23
N PRO A 163 15.40 -21.07 14.38
CA PRO A 163 14.71 -19.95 13.73
C PRO A 163 15.22 -18.58 14.13
N GLY A 164 15.66 -18.40 15.38
CA GLY A 164 16.09 -17.09 15.91
C GLY A 164 17.43 -16.57 15.37
N MET A 165 18.08 -17.31 14.47
CA MET A 165 19.34 -16.90 13.79
C MET A 165 19.12 -16.61 12.30
N MET A 166 17.86 -16.48 11.87
CA MET A 166 17.55 -16.25 10.47
C MET A 166 17.97 -14.83 10.04
N ASP A 167 18.91 -14.76 9.09
CA ASP A 167 19.23 -13.53 8.37
C ASP A 167 18.34 -13.42 7.11
N PRO A 168 17.49 -12.37 6.99
CA PRO A 168 16.61 -12.14 5.85
C PRO A 168 17.35 -12.02 4.51
N ASN A 169 18.51 -11.38 4.47
CA ASN A 169 19.29 -11.20 3.23
C ASN A 169 19.83 -12.55 2.73
N VAL A 170 20.28 -13.40 3.65
CA VAL A 170 20.71 -14.77 3.35
C VAL A 170 19.53 -15.60 2.83
N LEU A 171 18.35 -15.46 3.44
CA LEU A 171 17.17 -16.18 2.97
C LEU A 171 16.71 -15.70 1.60
N PHE A 172 16.75 -14.39 1.32
CA PHE A 172 16.47 -13.83 0.00
C PHE A 172 17.42 -14.39 -1.06
N ALA A 173 18.73 -14.29 -0.84
CA ALA A 173 19.74 -14.80 -1.77
C ALA A 173 19.60 -16.32 -1.98
N TYR A 174 19.30 -17.07 -0.92
CA TYR A 174 19.01 -18.49 -1.02
C TYR A 174 17.75 -18.77 -1.88
N THR A 175 16.67 -18.05 -1.63
CA THR A 175 15.34 -18.32 -2.20
C THR A 175 15.23 -17.95 -3.68
N TYR A 176 15.71 -16.75 -4.03
CA TYR A 176 15.60 -16.18 -5.38
C TYR A 176 16.83 -16.49 -6.25
N ILE A 177 18.03 -16.63 -5.68
CA ILE A 177 19.24 -16.86 -6.46
C ILE A 177 19.63 -18.34 -6.42
N LEU A 178 19.97 -18.89 -5.26
CA LEU A 178 20.67 -20.19 -5.20
C LEU A 178 19.75 -21.41 -5.38
N ARG A 179 18.61 -21.43 -4.69
CA ARG A 179 17.65 -22.54 -4.69
C ARG A 179 17.17 -22.92 -6.09
N PRO A 180 16.78 -21.98 -6.98
CA PRO A 180 16.34 -22.33 -8.33
C PRO A 180 17.42 -23.07 -9.13
N PHE A 181 18.68 -22.61 -9.09
CA PHE A 181 19.79 -23.30 -9.77
C PHE A 181 20.04 -24.70 -9.19
N ILE A 182 20.00 -24.84 -7.85
CA ILE A 182 20.18 -26.14 -7.19
C ILE A 182 19.06 -27.11 -7.59
N VAL A 183 17.81 -26.65 -7.58
CA VAL A 183 16.64 -27.45 -7.95
C VAL A 183 16.75 -27.94 -9.41
N VAL A 184 17.24 -27.11 -10.34
CA VAL A 184 17.42 -27.55 -11.73
C VAL A 184 18.51 -28.60 -11.90
N VAL A 185 19.62 -28.47 -11.18
CA VAL A 185 20.64 -29.53 -11.15
C VAL A 185 20.02 -30.84 -10.68
N ILE A 186 19.21 -30.78 -9.62
CA ILE A 186 18.53 -31.96 -9.06
C ILE A 186 17.50 -32.53 -10.03
N ILE A 187 16.66 -31.71 -10.67
CA ILE A 187 15.69 -32.16 -11.69
C ILE A 187 16.42 -32.80 -12.87
N GLY A 188 17.54 -32.24 -13.32
CA GLY A 188 18.39 -32.83 -14.35
C GLY A 188 18.92 -34.22 -13.96
N ILE A 189 19.36 -34.38 -12.70
CA ILE A 189 19.77 -35.66 -12.14
C ILE A 189 18.58 -36.64 -12.10
N ILE A 190 17.40 -36.21 -11.62
CA ILE A 190 16.18 -37.03 -11.59
C ILE A 190 15.82 -37.49 -13.00
N ALA A 191 15.72 -36.58 -13.97
CA ALA A 191 15.37 -36.87 -15.34
C ALA A 191 16.33 -37.92 -15.94
N LYS A 192 17.62 -37.80 -15.67
CA LYS A 192 18.62 -38.80 -16.07
C LYS A 192 18.40 -40.14 -15.40
N LEU A 193 18.17 -40.17 -14.08
CA LEU A 193 17.92 -41.41 -13.35
C LEU A 193 16.66 -42.11 -13.85
N VAL A 194 15.59 -41.36 -14.14
CA VAL A 194 14.35 -41.87 -14.73
C VAL A 194 14.60 -42.42 -16.15
N LEU A 195 15.38 -41.74 -16.98
CA LEU A 195 15.78 -42.26 -18.30
C LEU A 195 16.58 -43.56 -18.19
N ASP A 196 17.49 -43.68 -17.22
CA ASP A 196 18.21 -44.92 -16.94
C ASP A 196 17.24 -46.04 -16.50
N GLN A 197 16.21 -45.73 -15.70
CA GLN A 197 15.15 -46.67 -15.32
C GLN A 197 14.37 -47.14 -16.56
N VAL A 198 13.84 -46.22 -17.36
CA VAL A 198 13.05 -46.53 -18.57
C VAL A 198 13.85 -47.40 -19.53
N ASN A 199 15.13 -47.07 -19.77
CA ASN A 199 15.99 -47.89 -20.63
C ASN A 199 16.23 -49.29 -20.06
N SER A 200 16.41 -49.42 -18.75
CA SER A 200 16.58 -50.73 -18.14
C SER A 200 15.32 -51.60 -18.29
N ILE A 201 14.13 -51.00 -18.23
CA ILE A 201 12.84 -51.68 -18.35
C ILE A 201 12.51 -52.00 -19.82
N ALA A 202 12.70 -51.06 -20.75
CA ALA A 202 12.32 -51.20 -22.15
C ALA A 202 13.17 -52.24 -22.91
N PHE A 203 14.45 -52.43 -22.54
CA PHE A 203 15.36 -53.37 -23.22
C PHE A 203 15.50 -54.74 -22.51
N ARG A 204 14.47 -55.13 -21.73
CA ARG A 204 14.43 -56.34 -20.88
C ARG A 204 14.72 -57.66 -21.61
N GLU A 205 14.35 -57.76 -22.89
CA GLU A 205 14.36 -59.04 -23.65
C GLU A 205 15.73 -59.61 -24.02
N ARG A 206 16.86 -58.90 -23.81
CA ARG A 206 18.19 -59.40 -24.26
C ARG A 206 19.26 -59.59 -23.20
N ARG A 207 19.13 -59.05 -21.98
CA ARG A 207 20.23 -59.03 -20.98
C ARG A 207 19.87 -59.34 -19.53
N GLY A 208 18.57 -59.45 -19.20
CA GLY A 208 18.13 -59.46 -17.81
C GLY A 208 18.31 -58.09 -17.15
N THR A 209 17.29 -57.60 -16.44
CA THR A 209 17.36 -56.32 -15.72
C THR A 209 18.27 -56.48 -14.51
N ASN A 210 19.25 -55.58 -14.38
CA ASN A 210 20.07 -55.48 -13.18
C ASN A 210 19.23 -54.85 -12.07
N ALA A 211 18.51 -55.71 -11.37
CA ALA A 211 17.57 -55.40 -10.31
C ALA A 211 18.14 -54.46 -9.24
N LEU A 212 19.38 -54.70 -8.82
CA LEU A 212 20.04 -53.90 -7.80
C LEU A 212 20.30 -52.47 -8.29
N LYS A 213 20.73 -52.35 -9.56
CA LYS A 213 20.92 -51.04 -10.19
C LYS A 213 19.59 -50.29 -10.33
N LEU A 214 18.50 -50.97 -10.69
CA LEU A 214 17.16 -50.38 -10.78
C LEU A 214 16.64 -49.94 -9.41
N ALA A 215 16.80 -50.76 -8.38
CA ALA A 215 16.43 -50.39 -7.01
C ALA A 215 17.26 -49.19 -6.52
N GLY A 216 18.56 -49.17 -6.82
CA GLY A 216 19.44 -48.05 -6.52
C GLY A 216 19.02 -46.76 -7.21
N THR A 217 18.63 -46.80 -8.50
CA THR A 217 18.12 -45.61 -9.19
C THR A 217 16.78 -45.14 -8.64
N VAL A 218 15.89 -46.03 -8.21
CA VAL A 218 14.63 -45.64 -7.53
C VAL A 218 14.92 -44.97 -6.18
N GLY A 219 15.79 -45.56 -5.36
CA GLY A 219 16.21 -44.98 -4.08
C GLY A 219 16.86 -43.61 -4.24
N LEU A 220 17.70 -43.42 -5.26
CA LEU A 220 18.31 -42.12 -5.57
C LEU A 220 17.28 -41.10 -6.05
N VAL A 221 16.26 -41.49 -6.84
CA VAL A 221 15.16 -40.57 -7.21
C VAL A 221 14.38 -40.15 -5.97
N ILE A 222 14.02 -41.08 -5.09
CA ILE A 222 13.34 -40.77 -3.82
C ILE A 222 14.20 -39.82 -2.97
N SER A 223 15.51 -40.06 -2.89
CA SER A 223 16.44 -39.16 -2.22
C SER A 223 16.42 -37.75 -2.81
N MET A 224 16.49 -37.62 -4.13
CA MET A 224 16.40 -36.31 -4.77
C MET A 224 15.06 -35.61 -4.51
N CYS A 225 13.94 -36.35 -4.42
CA CYS A 225 12.65 -35.77 -4.02
C CYS A 225 12.67 -35.25 -2.57
N PHE A 226 13.25 -36.02 -1.63
CA PHE A 226 13.44 -35.55 -0.25
C PHE A 226 14.38 -34.35 -0.18
N LEU A 227 15.41 -34.29 -1.05
CA LEU A 227 16.31 -33.14 -1.13
C LEU A 227 15.58 -31.89 -1.58
N ILE A 228 14.70 -31.98 -2.59
CA ILE A 228 13.84 -30.86 -2.99
C ILE A 228 12.96 -30.42 -1.80
N GLY A 229 12.35 -31.37 -1.10
CA GLY A 229 11.59 -31.08 0.11
C GLY A 229 12.44 -30.35 1.17
N TRP A 230 13.68 -30.80 1.39
CA TRP A 230 14.60 -30.15 2.31
C TRP A 230 14.95 -28.72 1.89
N LEU A 231 15.19 -28.49 0.59
CA LEU A 231 15.51 -27.17 0.05
C LEU A 231 14.35 -26.15 0.19
N LEU A 232 13.12 -26.61 0.38
CA LEU A 232 11.94 -25.76 0.60
C LEU A 232 11.70 -25.42 2.08
N LEU A 233 12.34 -26.14 3.01
CA LEU A 233 12.14 -25.93 4.45
C LEU A 233 12.57 -24.54 4.94
N PRO A 234 13.67 -23.91 4.48
CA PRO A 234 14.11 -22.63 5.02
C PRO A 234 13.09 -21.49 4.90
N SER A 235 12.16 -21.57 3.96
CA SER A 235 11.11 -20.56 3.75
C SER A 235 9.82 -20.85 4.52
N ALA A 236 9.76 -21.87 5.39
CA ALA A 236 8.56 -22.21 6.17
C ALA A 236 8.72 -21.87 7.66
N ALA A 237 7.61 -21.61 8.34
CA ALA A 237 7.58 -21.43 9.79
C ALA A 237 7.40 -22.75 10.54
N PHE A 238 8.12 -22.89 11.65
CA PHE A 238 8.13 -24.12 12.43
C PHE A 238 7.85 -23.87 13.90
N ASP A 239 6.92 -24.66 14.43
CA ASP A 239 6.75 -24.91 15.85
C ASP A 239 7.56 -26.16 16.27
N VAL A 240 7.55 -26.51 17.56
CA VAL A 240 8.32 -27.67 18.07
C VAL A 240 7.86 -29.01 17.49
N ILE A 241 6.59 -29.15 17.09
CA ILE A 241 6.02 -30.40 16.57
C ILE A 241 6.41 -30.55 15.10
N SER A 242 6.13 -29.54 14.29
CA SER A 242 6.47 -29.46 12.88
C SER A 242 7.98 -29.57 12.66
N SER A 243 8.82 -28.89 13.46
CA SER A 243 10.28 -29.04 13.40
C SER A 243 10.72 -30.50 13.60
N THR A 244 10.06 -31.26 14.49
CA THR A 244 10.34 -32.70 14.60
C THR A 244 9.85 -33.54 13.45
N ALA A 245 8.69 -33.20 12.87
CA ALA A 245 8.20 -33.88 11.67
C ALA A 245 9.14 -33.66 10.49
N VAL A 246 9.72 -32.46 10.37
CA VAL A 246 10.66 -32.07 9.32
C VAL A 246 11.95 -32.89 9.33
N LEU A 247 12.41 -33.35 10.50
CA LEU A 247 13.56 -34.27 10.58
C LEU A 247 13.32 -35.57 9.79
N SER A 248 12.06 -35.98 9.57
CA SER A 248 11.74 -37.12 8.70
C SER A 248 12.20 -36.91 7.25
N VAL A 249 12.16 -35.68 6.74
CA VAL A 249 12.61 -35.31 5.39
C VAL A 249 14.12 -35.44 5.29
N VAL A 250 14.85 -34.90 6.27
CA VAL A 250 16.32 -34.95 6.33
C VAL A 250 16.81 -36.40 6.48
N VAL A 251 16.22 -37.16 7.39
CA VAL A 251 16.56 -38.58 7.59
C VAL A 251 16.15 -39.41 6.38
N GLY A 252 15.01 -39.12 5.76
CA GLY A 252 14.56 -39.74 4.52
C GLY A 252 15.54 -39.52 3.38
N PHE A 253 16.05 -38.29 3.23
CA PHE A 253 17.10 -37.95 2.26
C PHE A 253 18.35 -38.81 2.46
N PHE A 254 18.96 -38.80 3.65
CA PHE A 254 20.20 -39.52 3.90
C PHE A 254 20.02 -41.04 3.82
N ALA A 255 18.92 -41.59 4.38
CA ALA A 255 18.64 -43.01 4.33
C ALA A 255 18.49 -43.50 2.88
N SER A 256 17.68 -42.81 2.08
CA SER A 256 17.48 -43.16 0.67
C SER A 256 18.72 -42.90 -0.20
N LEU A 257 19.52 -41.88 0.12
CA LEU A 257 20.79 -41.60 -0.56
C LEU A 257 21.80 -42.73 -0.36
N VAL A 258 22.06 -43.09 0.90
CA VAL A 258 23.04 -44.12 1.27
C VAL A 258 22.63 -45.48 0.72
N ILE A 259 21.36 -45.87 0.94
CA ILE A 259 20.84 -47.14 0.48
C ILE A 259 20.78 -47.19 -1.06
N GLY A 260 20.31 -46.11 -1.69
CA GLY A 260 20.24 -45.97 -3.14
C GLY A 260 21.62 -46.03 -3.80
N MET A 261 22.60 -45.29 -3.27
CA MET A 261 23.97 -45.26 -3.76
C MET A 261 24.65 -46.63 -3.59
N MET A 262 24.49 -47.28 -2.44
CA MET A 262 25.03 -48.62 -2.19
C MET A 262 24.53 -49.62 -3.25
N PHE A 263 23.22 -49.63 -3.55
CA PHE A 263 22.68 -50.53 -4.57
C PHE A 263 23.04 -50.14 -5.99
N TYR A 264 23.13 -48.84 -6.27
CA TYR A 264 23.61 -48.37 -7.55
C TYR A 264 25.04 -48.88 -7.81
N ILE A 265 25.95 -48.70 -6.85
CA ILE A 265 27.35 -49.13 -6.95
C ILE A 265 27.46 -50.65 -7.05
N VAL A 266 26.87 -51.40 -6.12
CA VAL A 266 26.96 -52.89 -6.13
C VAL A 266 26.33 -53.45 -7.40
N GLY A 267 25.22 -52.86 -7.87
CA GLY A 267 24.61 -53.18 -9.15
C GLY A 267 25.56 -52.92 -10.31
N THR A 268 26.25 -51.78 -10.35
CA THR A 268 27.20 -51.48 -11.43
C THR A 268 28.42 -52.40 -11.47
N VAL A 269 28.97 -52.79 -10.30
CA VAL A 269 30.19 -53.60 -10.20
C VAL A 269 29.94 -55.07 -10.54
N ASN A 270 28.79 -55.64 -10.15
CA ASN A 270 28.50 -57.08 -10.31
C ASN A 270 27.20 -57.35 -11.10
N PRO A 271 27.09 -56.94 -12.38
CA PRO A 271 25.84 -56.95 -13.13
C PRO A 271 25.29 -58.35 -13.46
N GLU A 272 26.11 -59.41 -13.37
CA GLU A 272 25.71 -60.77 -13.74
C GLU A 272 25.17 -61.59 -12.56
N ARG A 273 25.64 -61.28 -11.33
CA ARG A 273 25.33 -62.03 -10.10
C ARG A 273 23.90 -61.79 -9.59
N TYR A 274 23.31 -60.65 -9.92
CA TYR A 274 22.02 -60.19 -9.40
C TYR A 274 20.89 -60.18 -10.44
N ARG A 275 20.96 -61.07 -11.45
CA ARG A 275 19.94 -61.20 -12.53
C ARG A 275 18.75 -62.12 -12.19
N GLY A 276 18.65 -62.65 -10.96
CA GLY A 276 17.62 -63.65 -10.55
C GLY A 276 16.37 -63.06 -9.88
N ASP A 277 15.19 -63.64 -10.17
CA ASP A 277 13.85 -63.04 -9.93
C ASP A 277 13.27 -63.22 -8.49
N ARG A 278 13.79 -64.16 -7.68
CA ARG A 278 13.16 -64.57 -6.40
C ARG A 278 13.80 -63.95 -5.14
N PHE A 279 15.12 -63.83 -5.10
CA PHE A 279 15.86 -63.12 -4.04
C PHE A 279 15.72 -61.58 -4.16
N TYR A 280 15.37 -61.14 -5.37
CA TYR A 280 15.16 -59.77 -5.84
C TYR A 280 13.99 -59.04 -5.17
N LYS A 281 12.80 -59.66 -5.12
CA LYS A 281 11.59 -58.99 -4.62
C LYS A 281 11.65 -58.77 -3.10
N SER A 282 12.02 -59.80 -2.33
CA SER A 282 12.07 -59.71 -0.87
C SER A 282 13.09 -58.68 -0.35
N PHE A 283 14.23 -58.56 -1.02
CA PHE A 283 15.28 -57.63 -0.59
C PHE A 283 14.97 -56.17 -0.96
N ILE A 284 14.36 -55.93 -2.13
CA ILE A 284 13.84 -54.60 -2.50
C ILE A 284 12.69 -54.19 -1.59
N THR A 285 11.79 -55.11 -1.26
CA THR A 285 10.70 -54.86 -0.32
C THR A 285 11.24 -54.45 1.05
N LEU A 286 12.24 -55.14 1.59
CA LEU A 286 12.88 -54.77 2.86
C LEU A 286 13.53 -53.39 2.82
N VAL A 287 14.14 -53.02 1.70
CA VAL A 287 14.78 -51.72 1.49
C VAL A 287 13.77 -50.59 1.40
N ILE A 288 12.70 -50.78 0.63
CA ILE A 288 11.60 -49.82 0.54
C ILE A 288 10.96 -49.65 1.92
N ILE A 289 10.74 -50.75 2.63
CA ILE A 289 10.27 -50.73 4.03
C ILE A 289 11.24 -49.93 4.91
N SER A 290 12.55 -50.14 4.78
CA SER A 290 13.55 -49.41 5.60
C SER A 290 13.57 -47.91 5.29
N ILE A 291 13.44 -47.53 4.01
CA ILE A 291 13.35 -46.13 3.55
C ILE A 291 12.05 -45.47 4.04
N ILE A 292 10.97 -46.23 4.25
CA ILE A 292 9.69 -45.72 4.76
C ILE A 292 9.68 -45.66 6.29
N ILE A 293 10.17 -46.70 6.98
CA ILE A 293 10.12 -46.80 8.45
C ILE A 293 10.98 -45.71 9.11
N LEU A 294 12.19 -45.44 8.59
CA LEU A 294 13.13 -44.48 9.19
C LEU A 294 12.54 -43.06 9.31
N PRO A 295 11.99 -42.45 8.24
CA PRO A 295 11.25 -41.19 8.33
C PRO A 295 10.00 -41.28 9.22
N MET A 296 9.29 -42.41 9.16
CA MET A 296 8.03 -42.61 9.90
C MET A 296 8.23 -42.61 11.43
N VAL A 297 9.42 -42.92 11.94
CA VAL A 297 9.74 -42.77 13.37
C VAL A 297 9.63 -41.31 13.81
N PHE A 298 10.13 -40.35 13.02
CA PHE A 298 10.06 -38.94 13.36
C PHE A 298 8.64 -38.39 13.27
N VAL A 299 7.87 -38.85 12.28
CA VAL A 299 6.43 -38.56 12.19
C VAL A 299 5.68 -39.12 13.40
N ALA A 300 6.00 -40.34 13.84
CA ALA A 300 5.41 -40.93 15.04
C ALA A 300 5.78 -40.16 16.32
N ILE A 301 7.02 -39.69 16.45
CA ILE A 301 7.44 -38.82 17.56
C ILE A 301 6.66 -37.50 17.55
N ALA A 302 6.50 -36.87 16.38
CA ALA A 302 5.69 -35.67 16.23
C ALA A 302 4.23 -35.92 16.64
N GLY A 303 3.66 -37.06 16.24
CA GLY A 303 2.32 -37.48 16.63
C GLY A 303 2.17 -37.77 18.14
N ILE A 304 3.21 -38.26 18.81
CA ILE A 304 3.21 -38.39 20.28
C ILE A 304 3.24 -37.01 20.93
N ARG A 305 4.03 -36.07 20.38
CA ARG A 305 4.06 -34.69 20.87
C ARG A 305 2.72 -33.98 20.70
N SER A 306 2.00 -34.16 19.59
CA SER A 306 0.71 -33.51 19.39
C SER A 306 -0.35 -33.91 20.44
N LEU A 307 -0.22 -35.06 21.10
CA LEU A 307 -1.09 -35.42 22.24
C LEU A 307 -0.90 -34.50 23.47
N GLN A 308 0.23 -33.82 23.57
CA GLN A 308 0.55 -32.86 24.64
C GLN A 308 0.38 -31.40 24.20
N TYR A 309 -0.23 -31.16 23.03
CA TYR A 309 -0.34 -29.85 22.40
C TYR A 309 -0.92 -28.80 23.35
N GLU A 310 -2.10 -29.04 23.92
CA GLU A 310 -2.77 -28.06 24.79
C GLU A 310 -1.95 -27.68 26.02
N ALA A 311 -1.31 -28.66 26.66
CA ALA A 311 -0.55 -28.44 27.90
C ALA A 311 0.77 -27.69 27.67
N ARG A 312 1.37 -27.82 26.47
CA ARG A 312 2.67 -27.22 26.13
C ARG A 312 2.59 -26.16 25.04
N TRP A 313 1.39 -25.77 24.61
CA TRP A 313 1.17 -24.74 23.61
C TRP A 313 1.97 -23.45 23.84
N PRO A 314 2.08 -22.93 25.09
CA PRO A 314 2.88 -21.73 25.36
C PRO A 314 4.37 -21.87 24.99
N GLU A 315 4.97 -23.01 25.31
CA GLU A 315 6.41 -23.24 25.06
C GLU A 315 6.66 -23.68 23.62
N TRP A 316 5.73 -24.48 23.05
CA TRP A 316 5.96 -25.18 21.79
C TRP A 316 5.47 -24.47 20.55
N VAL A 317 4.52 -23.54 20.70
CA VAL A 317 3.91 -22.81 19.58
C VAL A 317 4.11 -21.32 19.78
N TRP A 318 3.72 -20.80 20.95
CA TRP A 318 3.78 -19.36 21.19
C TRP A 318 5.22 -18.82 21.12
N GLN A 319 6.11 -19.30 21.99
CA GLN A 319 7.49 -18.80 22.07
C GLN A 319 8.34 -19.11 20.83
N THR A 320 8.13 -20.24 20.18
CA THR A 320 8.99 -20.68 19.06
C THR A 320 8.52 -20.23 17.69
N LYS A 321 7.22 -19.96 17.54
CA LYS A 321 6.61 -19.61 16.26
C LYS A 321 5.86 -18.28 16.33
N LEU A 322 4.83 -18.18 17.16
CA LEU A 322 3.90 -17.04 17.10
C LEU A 322 4.55 -15.71 17.50
N THR A 323 5.43 -15.67 18.50
CA THR A 323 6.11 -14.41 18.87
C THR A 323 6.95 -13.84 17.73
N THR A 324 7.75 -14.68 17.07
CA THR A 324 8.50 -14.27 15.87
C THR A 324 7.56 -13.93 14.73
N GLN A 325 6.50 -14.71 14.55
CA GLN A 325 5.52 -14.47 13.48
C GLN A 325 4.84 -13.10 13.64
N ILE A 326 4.43 -12.75 14.86
CA ILE A 326 3.83 -11.44 15.16
C ILE A 326 4.83 -10.32 14.89
N ALA A 327 6.05 -10.42 15.43
CA ALA A 327 7.07 -9.37 15.26
C ALA A 327 7.45 -9.15 13.78
N GLU A 328 7.73 -10.22 13.05
CA GLU A 328 8.13 -10.14 11.64
C GLU A 328 6.97 -9.73 10.72
N THR A 329 5.73 -10.14 11.03
CA THR A 329 4.54 -9.71 10.27
C THR A 329 4.26 -8.23 10.52
N ARG A 330 4.35 -7.74 11.76
CA ARG A 330 4.21 -6.31 12.07
C ARG A 330 5.27 -5.47 11.36
N ASN A 331 6.52 -5.92 11.38
CA ASN A 331 7.61 -5.24 10.67
C ASN A 331 7.40 -5.27 9.15
N ALA A 332 7.04 -6.42 8.58
CA ALA A 332 6.78 -6.54 7.14
C ALA A 332 5.63 -5.63 6.68
N ALA A 333 4.52 -5.59 7.41
CA ALA A 333 3.39 -4.72 7.11
C ALA A 333 3.68 -3.23 7.36
N GLY A 334 4.68 -2.88 8.18
CA GLY A 334 4.98 -1.49 8.51
C GLY A 334 4.10 -0.93 9.63
N ILE A 335 3.57 -1.80 10.48
CA ILE A 335 2.68 -1.46 11.61
C ILE A 335 3.37 -1.58 12.97
N ALA A 336 4.70 -1.82 12.97
CA ALA A 336 5.45 -2.06 14.20
C ALA A 336 5.42 -0.87 15.16
N ASP A 337 5.41 0.35 14.60
CA ASP A 337 5.50 1.62 15.32
C ASP A 337 4.13 2.27 15.60
N TYR A 338 3.02 1.54 15.40
CA TYR A 338 1.70 2.04 15.74
C TYR A 338 1.58 2.27 17.24
N GLU A 339 1.03 3.43 17.61
CA GLU A 339 0.83 3.82 18.99
C GLU A 339 -0.60 3.54 19.43
N GLU A 340 -0.78 3.16 20.70
CA GLU A 340 -2.10 2.98 21.31
C GLU A 340 -2.30 4.02 22.42
N LEU A 341 -3.33 4.84 22.28
CA LEU A 341 -3.79 5.82 23.26
C LEU A 341 -5.25 5.54 23.63
N THR A 342 -5.70 6.10 24.75
CA THR A 342 -7.11 6.02 25.14
C THR A 342 -7.92 7.15 24.50
N THR A 343 -9.21 6.89 24.26
CA THR A 343 -10.19 7.91 23.83
C THR A 343 -10.26 9.12 24.78
N GLN A 344 -9.99 8.93 26.08
CA GLN A 344 -9.90 10.07 27.02
C GLN A 344 -8.66 10.93 26.76
N GLN A 345 -7.51 10.31 26.45
CA GLN A 345 -6.30 11.06 26.10
C GLN A 345 -6.49 11.91 24.84
N LEU A 346 -7.30 11.46 23.87
CA LEU A 346 -7.66 12.29 22.72
C LEU A 346 -8.38 13.58 23.16
N ILE A 347 -9.41 13.45 24.00
CA ILE A 347 -10.19 14.59 24.50
C ILE A 347 -9.31 15.53 25.32
N ASP A 348 -8.44 14.97 26.17
CA ASP A 348 -7.49 15.75 26.97
C ASP A 348 -6.48 16.49 26.08
N ASN A 349 -6.01 15.85 25.01
CA ASN A 349 -5.07 16.44 24.05
C ASN A 349 -5.69 17.59 23.25
N GLN A 350 -6.93 17.45 22.76
CA GLN A 350 -7.66 18.57 22.13
C GLN A 350 -7.91 19.71 23.13
N THR A 351 -8.24 19.38 24.38
CA THR A 351 -8.40 20.41 25.41
C THR A 351 -7.10 21.17 25.65
N ALA A 352 -5.95 20.49 25.54
CA ALA A 352 -4.63 21.09 25.69
C ALA A 352 -4.17 21.89 24.46
N SER A 353 -4.59 21.51 23.25
CA SER A 353 -4.31 22.26 22.01
C SER A 353 -5.01 23.62 21.99
N GLY A 354 -6.18 23.70 22.65
CA GLY A 354 -7.01 24.90 22.70
C GLY A 354 -8.00 25.04 21.54
N THR A 355 -8.14 24.02 20.69
CA THR A 355 -9.11 24.02 19.59
C THR A 355 -10.53 23.97 20.14
N SER A 356 -11.35 24.96 19.82
CA SER A 356 -12.75 24.99 20.28
C SER A 356 -13.68 24.18 19.37
N ASP A 357 -14.85 23.80 19.90
CA ASP A 357 -15.87 23.12 19.09
C ASP A 357 -16.33 24.00 17.91
N GLU A 358 -16.38 25.33 18.09
CA GLU A 358 -16.69 26.30 17.03
C GLU A 358 -15.65 26.34 15.91
N GLU A 359 -14.39 25.95 16.19
CA GLU A 359 -13.35 25.80 15.17
C GLU A 359 -13.46 24.46 14.43
N ILE A 360 -13.86 23.38 15.11
CA ILE A 360 -14.00 22.04 14.51
C ILE A 360 -15.23 21.96 13.59
N ILE A 361 -16.39 22.42 14.06
CA ILE A 361 -17.69 22.23 13.38
C ILE A 361 -17.71 22.70 11.92
N PRO A 362 -17.13 23.86 11.54
CA PRO A 362 -17.06 24.31 10.14
C PRO A 362 -16.30 23.39 9.19
N HIS A 363 -15.48 22.46 9.70
CA HIS A 363 -14.74 21.49 8.90
C HIS A 363 -15.43 20.12 8.81
N ILE A 364 -16.52 19.90 9.54
CA ILE A 364 -17.25 18.64 9.52
C ILE A 364 -18.03 18.51 8.21
N ARG A 365 -17.59 17.60 7.34
CA ARG A 365 -18.22 17.28 6.06
C ARG A 365 -19.66 16.80 6.23
N MET A 366 -20.58 17.45 5.51
CA MET A 366 -22.00 17.08 5.48
C MET A 366 -22.41 16.42 4.17
N PHE A 367 -21.64 16.60 3.09
CA PHE A 367 -21.85 15.99 1.77
C PHE A 367 -20.82 14.89 1.50
N ASP A 368 -21.29 13.66 1.33
CA ASP A 368 -20.47 12.51 0.99
C ASP A 368 -20.12 12.45 -0.50
N HIS A 369 -19.34 11.45 -0.87
CA HIS A 369 -18.86 11.24 -2.24
C HIS A 369 -20.03 11.21 -3.24
N ASP A 370 -21.02 10.32 -3.04
CA ASP A 370 -22.14 10.13 -3.97
C ASP A 370 -22.98 11.40 -4.16
N ALA A 371 -23.31 12.10 -3.06
CA ALA A 371 -24.08 13.33 -3.13
C ALA A 371 -23.32 14.46 -3.87
N SER A 372 -22.01 14.52 -3.66
CA SER A 372 -21.12 15.50 -4.29
C SER A 372 -20.92 15.21 -5.77
N ARG A 373 -20.67 13.94 -6.13
CA ARG A 373 -20.47 13.49 -7.51
C ARG A 373 -21.67 13.83 -8.39
N ILE A 374 -22.89 13.49 -7.95
CA ILE A 374 -24.13 13.79 -8.68
C ILE A 374 -24.30 15.31 -8.87
N SER A 375 -23.99 16.10 -7.84
CA SER A 375 -24.10 17.56 -7.91
C SER A 375 -23.13 18.15 -8.93
N MET A 376 -21.90 17.63 -8.99
CA MET A 376 -20.89 18.05 -9.96
C MET A 376 -21.23 17.61 -11.40
N GLU A 377 -21.81 16.42 -11.61
CA GLU A 377 -22.21 15.94 -12.94
C GLU A 377 -23.21 16.86 -13.63
N ILE A 378 -24.13 17.45 -12.87
CA ILE A 378 -25.16 18.37 -13.38
C ILE A 378 -24.52 19.61 -14.06
N GLN A 379 -23.27 19.95 -13.74
CA GLN A 379 -22.55 21.06 -14.37
C GLN A 379 -21.99 20.73 -15.75
N ILE A 380 -21.92 19.45 -16.14
CA ILE A 380 -21.43 19.08 -17.46
C ILE A 380 -22.51 19.38 -18.51
N GLY A 381 -22.33 20.48 -19.23
CA GLY A 381 -23.25 20.90 -20.28
C GLY A 381 -22.95 20.32 -21.68
N SER A 382 -21.91 19.50 -21.82
CA SER A 382 -21.45 18.96 -23.10
C SER A 382 -21.68 17.44 -23.17
N SER A 383 -21.95 16.91 -24.37
CA SER A 383 -22.18 15.47 -24.56
C SER A 383 -20.89 14.65 -24.67
N TRP A 384 -19.74 15.32 -24.86
CA TRP A 384 -18.45 14.67 -25.09
C TRP A 384 -17.52 14.70 -23.88
N GLU A 385 -17.93 15.36 -22.79
CA GLU A 385 -17.23 15.36 -21.52
C GLU A 385 -18.00 14.53 -20.49
N ASN A 386 -17.24 13.96 -19.57
CA ASN A 386 -17.73 13.37 -18.33
C ASN A 386 -16.78 13.80 -17.19
N LEU A 387 -17.06 13.47 -15.94
CA LEU A 387 -16.10 13.63 -14.83
C LEU A 387 -15.35 12.31 -14.62
N ALA A 388 -14.10 12.41 -14.18
CA ALA A 388 -13.32 11.30 -13.64
C ALA A 388 -13.82 10.93 -12.25
N ASP A 389 -12.97 10.27 -11.46
CA ASP A 389 -13.32 10.12 -10.05
C ASP A 389 -13.40 11.49 -9.35
N SER A 390 -14.05 11.53 -8.20
CA SER A 390 -14.08 12.74 -7.38
C SER A 390 -13.38 12.53 -6.05
N ASP A 391 -12.26 13.22 -5.91
CA ASP A 391 -11.40 13.16 -4.75
C ASP A 391 -11.66 14.30 -3.78
N ILE A 392 -11.48 14.04 -2.50
CA ILE A 392 -11.32 15.13 -1.54
C ILE A 392 -9.89 15.65 -1.59
N VAL A 393 -9.69 16.95 -1.75
CA VAL A 393 -8.37 17.59 -1.73
C VAL A 393 -8.35 18.65 -0.64
N TYR A 394 -7.26 18.70 0.13
CA TYR A 394 -7.02 19.74 1.13
C TYR A 394 -6.17 20.84 0.51
N VAL A 395 -6.73 22.05 0.38
CA VAL A 395 -6.02 23.20 -0.19
C VAL A 395 -6.35 24.44 0.63
N ASN A 396 -5.31 25.20 1.01
CA ASN A 396 -5.45 26.49 1.70
C ASN A 396 -6.31 26.42 2.98
N GLY A 397 -6.11 25.38 3.80
CA GLY A 397 -6.82 25.23 5.08
C GLY A 397 -8.25 24.70 4.98
N SER A 398 -8.69 24.23 3.82
CA SER A 398 -10.06 23.75 3.59
C SER A 398 -10.10 22.54 2.67
N GLU A 399 -11.10 21.70 2.86
CA GLU A 399 -11.37 20.55 2.00
C GLU A 399 -12.27 20.92 0.82
N TYR A 400 -12.03 20.31 -0.34
CA TYR A 400 -12.87 20.43 -1.53
C TYR A 400 -13.02 19.09 -2.22
N TRP A 401 -14.25 18.72 -2.60
CA TRP A 401 -14.47 17.64 -3.56
C TRP A 401 -14.06 18.14 -4.94
N VAL A 402 -13.11 17.48 -5.59
CA VAL A 402 -12.51 17.86 -6.87
C VAL A 402 -12.68 16.71 -7.84
N ALA A 403 -13.33 16.98 -8.97
CA ALA A 403 -13.54 16.01 -10.03
C ALA A 403 -12.92 16.52 -11.34
N PRO A 404 -11.83 15.91 -11.84
CA PRO A 404 -11.27 16.22 -13.14
C PRO A 404 -12.30 15.96 -14.24
N ARG A 405 -12.34 16.82 -15.27
CA ARG A 405 -13.10 16.50 -16.47
C ARG A 405 -12.32 15.55 -17.34
N ARG A 406 -13.02 14.67 -18.04
CA ARG A 406 -12.48 13.69 -18.98
C ARG A 406 -13.28 13.67 -20.27
N ILE A 407 -12.65 13.22 -21.34
CA ILE A 407 -13.35 12.97 -22.61
C ILE A 407 -14.16 11.68 -22.45
N SER A 408 -15.42 11.64 -22.88
CA SER A 408 -16.20 10.41 -22.83
C SER A 408 -15.66 9.36 -23.82
N PRO A 409 -15.67 8.06 -23.48
CA PRO A 409 -15.11 7.00 -24.31
C PRO A 409 -15.66 6.99 -25.74
N SER A 410 -14.80 6.68 -26.72
CA SER A 410 -15.19 6.65 -28.15
C SER A 410 -16.34 5.68 -28.44
N SER A 411 -16.45 4.59 -27.66
CA SER A 411 -17.55 3.61 -27.73
C SER A 411 -18.92 4.16 -27.35
N GLU A 412 -18.97 5.21 -26.52
CA GLU A 412 -20.23 5.83 -26.10
C GLU A 412 -20.70 6.88 -27.12
N LEU A 413 -19.78 7.41 -27.92
CA LEU A 413 -20.01 8.53 -28.82
C LEU A 413 -19.89 8.16 -30.31
N ASP A 414 -19.61 6.90 -30.63
CA ASP A 414 -19.34 6.41 -31.98
C ASP A 414 -18.33 7.30 -32.73
N MET A 415 -17.24 7.68 -32.05
CA MET A 415 -16.25 8.59 -32.62
C MET A 415 -15.55 7.98 -33.84
N THR A 416 -15.29 8.82 -34.85
CA THR A 416 -14.40 8.47 -35.96
C THR A 416 -12.93 8.50 -35.52
N TRP A 417 -12.05 7.77 -36.23
CA TRP A 417 -10.60 7.76 -35.94
C TRP A 417 -10.00 9.17 -35.86
N VAL A 418 -10.44 10.10 -36.72
CA VAL A 418 -10.01 11.51 -36.70
C VAL A 418 -10.45 12.23 -35.42
N GLN A 419 -11.68 12.02 -34.98
CA GLN A 419 -12.16 12.60 -33.73
C GLN A 419 -11.36 12.10 -32.53
N GLU A 420 -11.04 10.80 -32.55
CA GLU A 420 -10.38 10.09 -31.46
C GLU A 420 -8.88 10.42 -31.32
N HIS A 421 -8.16 10.62 -32.43
CA HIS A 421 -6.70 10.78 -32.43
C HIS A 421 -6.22 12.20 -32.77
N ILE A 422 -7.10 13.11 -33.23
CA ILE A 422 -6.71 14.44 -33.73
C ILE A 422 -7.56 15.57 -33.13
N ILE A 423 -8.87 15.39 -32.92
CA ILE A 423 -9.75 16.47 -32.47
C ILE A 423 -9.91 16.50 -30.94
N TYR A 424 -10.32 15.38 -30.33
CA TYR A 424 -10.53 15.28 -28.88
C TYR A 424 -9.23 14.90 -28.18
N THR A 425 -8.34 15.89 -28.04
CA THR A 425 -6.99 15.71 -27.50
C THR A 425 -6.89 15.98 -26.00
N HIS A 426 -7.79 16.80 -25.44
CA HIS A 426 -7.82 17.22 -24.04
C HIS A 426 -9.24 17.47 -23.52
N SER A 427 -9.39 17.56 -22.19
CA SER A 427 -10.62 17.95 -21.49
C SER A 427 -10.49 19.32 -20.80
N ARG A 428 -11.62 19.91 -20.38
CA ARG A 428 -11.67 21.22 -19.71
C ARG A 428 -11.53 21.09 -18.18
N GLY A 429 -10.31 21.20 -17.66
CA GLY A 429 -10.04 21.38 -16.23
C GLY A 429 -10.82 20.44 -15.31
N PHE A 430 -11.33 20.99 -14.22
CA PHE A 430 -11.98 20.23 -13.15
C PHE A 430 -13.17 20.99 -12.56
N VAL A 431 -14.01 20.28 -11.80
CA VAL A 431 -15.12 20.83 -11.04
C VAL A 431 -14.82 20.65 -9.55
N ALA A 432 -15.04 21.69 -8.76
CA ALA A 432 -14.84 21.69 -7.32
C ALA A 432 -16.14 22.03 -6.56
N LEU A 433 -16.38 21.34 -5.45
CA LEU A 433 -17.55 21.50 -4.58
C LEU A 433 -17.10 21.58 -3.11
N ASN A 434 -17.75 22.45 -2.33
CA ASN A 434 -17.50 22.56 -0.91
C ASN A 434 -18.21 21.41 -0.15
N PRO A 435 -17.48 20.55 0.60
CA PRO A 435 -18.01 19.35 1.26
C PRO A 435 -18.94 19.64 2.44
N VAL A 436 -18.89 20.85 2.99
CA VAL A 436 -19.73 21.30 4.10
C VAL A 436 -21.05 21.83 3.56
N THR A 437 -21.02 22.74 2.59
CA THR A 437 -22.24 23.40 2.09
C THR A 437 -22.92 22.67 0.94
N GLY A 438 -22.20 21.84 0.19
CA GLY A 438 -22.68 21.20 -1.03
C GLY A 438 -22.73 22.14 -2.24
N GLU A 439 -22.17 23.35 -2.11
CA GLU A 439 -22.17 24.36 -3.17
C GLU A 439 -20.97 24.20 -4.09
N ILE A 440 -21.21 24.34 -5.39
CA ILE A 440 -20.17 24.30 -6.43
C ILE A 440 -19.45 25.64 -6.46
N LEU A 441 -18.13 25.59 -6.56
CA LEU A 441 -17.31 26.79 -6.55
C LEU A 441 -17.56 27.64 -7.81
N ASP A 442 -17.67 28.96 -7.65
CA ASP A 442 -17.77 29.88 -8.79
C ASP A 442 -16.46 29.93 -9.57
N SER A 443 -16.56 30.09 -10.89
CA SER A 443 -15.46 30.19 -11.84
C SER A 443 -14.36 31.19 -11.45
N ALA A 444 -14.71 32.30 -10.78
CA ALA A 444 -13.76 33.32 -10.32
C ALA A 444 -12.95 32.90 -9.08
N ALA A 445 -13.43 31.93 -8.31
CA ALA A 445 -12.78 31.50 -7.07
C ALA A 445 -11.69 30.43 -7.30
N TYR A 446 -11.68 29.73 -8.45
CA TYR A 446 -10.68 28.69 -8.75
C TYR A 446 -9.25 29.22 -8.72
N GLU A 447 -8.98 30.39 -9.32
CA GLU A 447 -7.65 30.99 -9.30
C GLU A 447 -7.22 31.39 -7.89
N THR A 448 -8.16 31.75 -7.01
CA THR A 448 -7.86 32.14 -5.62
C THR A 448 -7.62 30.93 -4.72
N VAL A 449 -8.38 29.84 -4.93
CA VAL A 449 -8.31 28.64 -4.10
C VAL A 449 -7.20 27.70 -4.57
N PHE A 450 -7.14 27.41 -5.87
CA PHE A 450 -6.24 26.40 -6.46
C PHE A 450 -5.06 27.01 -7.23
N GLY A 451 -5.05 28.33 -7.49
CA GLY A 451 -4.01 28.98 -8.31
C GLY A 451 -4.05 28.64 -9.80
N VAL A 452 -5.09 27.91 -10.24
CA VAL A 452 -5.30 27.43 -11.61
C VAL A 452 -6.74 27.75 -12.02
N PRO A 453 -7.00 28.19 -13.27
CA PRO A 453 -8.36 28.47 -13.72
C PRO A 453 -9.18 27.18 -13.91
N TRP A 454 -10.50 27.28 -13.76
CA TRP A 454 -11.42 26.13 -13.85
C TRP A 454 -11.39 25.39 -15.21
N ASN A 455 -10.95 26.07 -16.28
CA ASN A 455 -10.93 25.56 -17.65
C ASN A 455 -9.53 25.19 -18.14
N ASP A 456 -8.57 24.96 -17.24
CA ASP A 456 -7.21 24.62 -17.63
C ASP A 456 -7.14 23.24 -18.31
N SER A 457 -6.54 23.14 -19.50
CA SER A 457 -6.61 21.92 -20.31
C SER A 457 -5.90 20.72 -19.65
N ILE A 458 -6.57 19.56 -19.62
CA ILE A 458 -6.00 18.28 -19.16
C ILE A 458 -5.78 17.37 -20.37
N TYR A 459 -4.51 17.07 -20.68
CA TYR A 459 -4.09 16.14 -21.74
C TYR A 459 -3.79 14.74 -21.19
N PHE A 460 -3.35 14.65 -19.92
CA PHE A 460 -2.98 13.41 -19.23
C PHE A 460 -3.87 13.20 -18.00
N GLY A 461 -4.47 12.02 -17.84
CA GLY A 461 -5.43 11.73 -16.76
C GLY A 461 -5.87 10.27 -16.69
N GLU A 462 -6.88 9.95 -15.88
CA GLU A 462 -7.24 8.58 -15.46
C GLU A 462 -7.90 7.68 -16.52
N GLN A 463 -8.36 8.22 -17.66
CA GLN A 463 -9.16 7.44 -18.62
C GLN A 463 -8.36 6.56 -19.58
N PRO A 464 -8.95 5.45 -20.08
CA PRO A 464 -8.31 4.61 -21.09
C PRO A 464 -7.96 5.45 -22.32
N ASP A 465 -6.67 5.47 -22.65
CA ASP A 465 -6.17 6.20 -23.81
C ASP A 465 -6.50 5.40 -25.08
N ASN A 466 -6.74 6.10 -26.19
CA ASN A 466 -6.94 5.51 -27.51
C ASN A 466 -5.61 5.01 -28.11
N GLY A 467 -4.64 4.66 -27.25
CA GLY A 467 -3.26 4.31 -27.58
C GLY A 467 -2.35 5.51 -27.86
N TYR A 468 -2.77 6.43 -28.72
CA TYR A 468 -1.98 7.62 -29.09
C TYR A 468 -2.83 8.80 -29.57
N THR A 469 -2.27 10.00 -29.52
CA THR A 469 -2.81 11.23 -30.12
C THR A 469 -1.78 11.86 -31.05
N ILE A 470 -2.20 12.26 -32.24
CA ILE A 470 -1.34 12.92 -33.22
C ILE A 470 -1.44 14.43 -33.05
N LEU A 471 -0.28 15.07 -32.94
CA LEU A 471 -0.19 16.51 -32.68
C LEU A 471 -0.07 17.33 -33.96
N ASN A 472 -0.59 18.57 -33.91
CA ASN A 472 -0.29 19.66 -34.85
C ASN A 472 -0.54 19.34 -36.34
N ILE A 473 -1.64 18.65 -36.66
CA ILE A 473 -2.01 18.38 -38.06
C ILE A 473 -2.61 19.65 -38.69
N PRO A 474 -2.00 20.27 -39.73
CA PRO A 474 -2.40 21.60 -40.22
C PRO A 474 -3.82 21.75 -40.79
N GLN A 475 -4.55 20.64 -40.96
CA GLN A 475 -5.89 20.60 -41.58
C GLN A 475 -7.02 20.45 -40.56
N TYR A 476 -6.69 20.22 -39.29
CA TYR A 476 -7.65 19.94 -38.22
C TYR A 476 -7.33 20.82 -37.03
N ASP A 477 -8.36 21.46 -36.49
CA ASP A 477 -8.27 22.19 -35.24
C ASP A 477 -8.65 21.22 -34.10
N GLU A 478 -7.83 21.20 -33.05
CA GLU A 478 -8.16 20.52 -31.79
C GLU A 478 -9.40 21.17 -31.16
N ILE A 479 -10.03 20.44 -30.23
CA ILE A 479 -11.21 20.94 -29.50
C ILE A 479 -10.94 22.32 -28.89
N GLU A 480 -11.93 23.21 -28.97
CA GLU A 480 -11.84 24.61 -28.53
C GLU A 480 -10.78 25.48 -29.22
N ASN A 481 -10.15 25.00 -30.30
CA ASN A 481 -9.04 25.68 -30.97
C ASN A 481 -7.85 25.92 -30.03
N ILE A 482 -7.66 25.02 -29.05
CA ILE A 482 -6.51 24.98 -28.15
C ILE A 482 -5.57 23.88 -28.64
N THR A 483 -4.41 24.27 -29.17
CA THR A 483 -3.40 23.34 -29.68
C THR A 483 -2.37 23.01 -28.61
N TYR A 484 -1.93 21.76 -28.57
CA TYR A 484 -0.87 21.33 -27.65
C TYR A 484 0.46 22.04 -27.92
N THR A 485 1.03 22.69 -26.90
CA THR A 485 2.29 23.44 -27.00
C THR A 485 3.49 22.77 -26.31
N GLY A 486 3.29 21.61 -25.68
CA GLY A 486 4.35 20.89 -24.99
C GLY A 486 5.24 20.10 -25.95
N GLU A 487 6.29 19.48 -25.40
CA GLU A 487 7.11 18.52 -26.14
C GLU A 487 6.31 17.22 -26.39
N PRO A 488 6.47 16.58 -27.55
CA PRO A 488 5.87 15.28 -27.82
C PRO A 488 6.53 14.16 -27.00
N ASP A 489 5.81 13.06 -26.75
CA ASP A 489 6.41 11.89 -26.10
C ASP A 489 7.35 11.15 -27.05
N ILE A 490 6.93 11.01 -28.31
CA ILE A 490 7.60 10.22 -29.33
C ILE A 490 7.45 10.91 -30.69
N THR A 491 8.52 10.87 -31.48
CA THR A 491 8.49 11.25 -32.90
C THR A 491 8.87 10.05 -33.75
N LEU A 492 7.95 9.59 -34.59
CA LEU A 492 8.20 8.49 -35.52
C LEU A 492 8.38 9.01 -36.95
N ASP A 493 9.27 8.36 -37.70
CA ASP A 493 9.49 8.64 -39.11
C ASP A 493 9.50 7.36 -39.97
N GLY A 494 9.53 7.56 -41.30
CA GLY A 494 9.75 6.50 -42.26
C GLY A 494 8.74 5.36 -42.16
N PHE A 495 9.24 4.13 -42.23
CA PHE A 495 8.38 2.94 -42.24
C PHE A 495 7.73 2.68 -40.87
N LEU A 496 8.39 3.06 -39.77
CA LEU A 496 7.82 2.88 -38.43
C LEU A 496 6.61 3.78 -38.23
N ASN A 497 6.68 5.04 -38.68
CA ASN A 497 5.53 5.94 -38.67
C ASN A 497 4.38 5.41 -39.54
N TRP A 498 4.71 5.00 -40.76
CA TRP A 498 3.73 4.39 -41.66
C TRP A 498 3.07 3.15 -41.06
N TRP A 499 3.82 2.34 -40.29
CA TRP A 499 3.30 1.13 -39.65
C TRP A 499 2.42 1.45 -38.43
N HIS A 500 2.79 2.45 -37.63
CA HIS A 500 2.10 2.81 -36.38
C HIS A 500 0.69 3.38 -36.60
N ILE A 501 0.51 4.23 -37.63
CA ILE A 501 -0.80 4.83 -37.94
C ILE A 501 -1.79 3.75 -38.39
N GLU A 502 -2.93 3.65 -37.73
CA GLU A 502 -3.93 2.60 -38.01
C GLU A 502 -4.77 2.92 -39.25
N ASP A 503 -5.23 4.16 -39.38
CA ASP A 503 -6.08 4.58 -40.51
C ASP A 503 -5.27 4.72 -41.80
N TRP A 504 -5.71 3.99 -42.83
CA TRP A 504 -5.03 3.94 -44.13
C TRP A 504 -4.94 5.31 -44.82
N SER A 505 -5.90 6.20 -44.55
CA SER A 505 -6.01 7.53 -45.17
C SER A 505 -4.95 8.51 -44.66
N PHE A 506 -4.39 8.23 -43.47
CA PHE A 506 -3.44 9.10 -42.77
C PHE A 506 -2.02 8.55 -42.73
N LYS A 507 -1.80 7.32 -43.21
CA LYS A 507 -0.45 6.72 -43.24
C LYS A 507 0.54 7.61 -44.00
N THR A 508 1.62 7.97 -43.32
CA THR A 508 2.69 8.82 -43.87
C THR A 508 4.07 8.29 -43.50
N PHE A 509 5.07 8.63 -44.31
CA PHE A 509 6.50 8.38 -44.02
C PHE A 509 7.19 9.63 -43.45
N ALA A 510 6.52 10.79 -43.46
CA ALA A 510 7.04 12.02 -42.87
C ALA A 510 7.14 11.88 -41.35
N PRO A 511 8.00 12.65 -40.66
CA PRO A 511 8.00 12.70 -39.20
C PRO A 511 6.63 13.13 -38.66
N THR A 512 6.18 12.49 -37.58
CA THR A 512 4.91 12.82 -36.91
C THR A 512 5.11 12.70 -35.40
N ASP A 513 4.52 13.64 -34.68
CA ASP A 513 4.63 13.78 -33.24
C ASP A 513 3.41 13.18 -32.54
N TYR A 514 3.69 12.40 -31.51
CA TYR A 514 2.69 11.61 -30.79
C TYR A 514 2.74 11.89 -29.29
N LEU A 515 1.54 11.96 -28.68
CA LEU A 515 1.36 11.67 -27.27
C LEU A 515 0.94 10.21 -27.14
N VAL A 516 1.55 9.47 -26.23
CA VAL A 516 1.25 8.04 -26.00
C VAL A 516 1.03 7.80 -24.51
N ARG A 517 0.26 6.78 -24.12
CA ARG A 517 0.03 6.48 -22.69
C ARG A 517 -0.43 7.72 -21.92
N ARG A 518 -1.51 8.35 -22.40
CA ARG A 518 -2.11 9.50 -21.69
C ARG A 518 -2.80 9.06 -20.40
N ASN A 519 -3.22 7.80 -20.34
CA ASN A 519 -3.67 7.15 -19.13
C ASN A 519 -2.52 7.05 -18.10
N LEU A 520 -2.77 7.50 -16.86
CA LEU A 520 -1.78 7.49 -15.78
C LEU A 520 -1.29 6.07 -15.43
N GLN A 521 -2.19 5.09 -15.39
CA GLN A 521 -1.90 3.69 -15.10
C GLN A 521 -0.99 3.07 -16.17
N ASP A 522 -1.25 3.31 -17.45
CA ASP A 522 -0.38 2.82 -18.53
C ASP A 522 0.98 3.53 -18.52
N ARG A 523 0.99 4.82 -18.22
CA ARG A 523 2.18 5.68 -18.20
C ARG A 523 3.17 5.25 -17.12
N ILE A 524 2.70 5.14 -15.88
CA ILE A 524 3.53 4.75 -14.74
C ILE A 524 3.71 3.22 -14.70
N GLY A 525 2.66 2.44 -15.00
CA GLY A 525 2.70 0.99 -14.83
C GLY A 525 3.74 0.33 -15.74
N GLY A 526 3.97 0.91 -16.92
CA GLY A 526 5.01 0.46 -17.84
C GLY A 526 6.45 0.79 -17.42
N ILE A 527 6.66 1.48 -16.29
CA ILE A 527 7.99 1.94 -15.82
C ILE A 527 8.34 1.47 -14.41
N LEU A 528 7.38 0.91 -13.66
CA LEU A 528 7.59 0.41 -12.30
C LEU A 528 8.42 -0.88 -12.28
N LEU A 529 9.19 -1.06 -11.19
CA LEU A 529 9.92 -2.31 -10.95
C LEU A 529 8.95 -3.42 -10.49
N PRO A 530 9.35 -4.71 -10.58
CA PRO A 530 8.58 -5.81 -10.04
C PRO A 530 8.19 -5.58 -8.57
N ASN A 531 6.95 -5.93 -8.23
CA ASN A 531 6.35 -5.75 -6.89
C ASN A 531 6.14 -4.29 -6.45
N MET A 532 6.37 -3.31 -7.32
CA MET A 532 5.79 -1.98 -7.16
C MET A 532 4.48 -1.92 -7.93
N TYR A 533 3.53 -1.17 -7.41
CA TYR A 533 2.29 -0.86 -8.09
C TYR A 533 1.85 0.56 -7.77
N ILE A 534 0.89 1.02 -8.55
CA ILE A 534 0.31 2.35 -8.47
C ILE A 534 -0.92 2.24 -7.57
N GLY A 535 -1.09 3.18 -6.64
CA GLY A 535 -2.35 3.28 -5.91
C GLY A 535 -3.53 3.45 -6.86
N ASP A 536 -4.65 2.81 -6.54
CA ASP A 536 -5.81 2.75 -7.43
C ASP A 536 -6.51 4.12 -7.62
N ASP A 537 -6.29 5.08 -6.73
CA ASP A 537 -7.00 6.37 -6.67
C ASP A 537 -6.07 7.60 -6.81
N PRO A 538 -5.69 7.99 -8.04
CA PRO A 538 -4.86 9.16 -8.28
C PRO A 538 -5.67 10.47 -8.26
N TYR A 539 -5.24 11.44 -7.45
CA TYR A 539 -5.96 12.70 -7.24
C TYR A 539 -5.22 13.93 -7.75
N LEU A 540 -5.91 15.06 -7.91
CA LEU A 540 -5.28 16.33 -8.29
C LEU A 540 -4.63 17.04 -7.10
N VAL A 541 -3.44 17.58 -7.33
CA VAL A 541 -2.72 18.49 -6.43
C VAL A 541 -2.31 19.77 -7.16
N PHE A 542 -2.22 20.87 -6.42
CA PHE A 542 -2.12 22.21 -7.00
C PHE A 542 -0.88 22.96 -6.53
N ASP A 543 -0.03 23.38 -7.47
CA ASP A 543 1.05 24.32 -7.21
C ASP A 543 0.58 25.74 -7.56
N ALA A 544 0.04 26.42 -6.54
CA ALA A 544 -0.49 27.76 -6.70
C ALA A 544 0.58 28.80 -7.08
N ASN A 545 1.86 28.58 -6.75
CA ASN A 545 2.93 29.52 -7.06
C ASN A 545 3.31 29.51 -8.55
N ASN A 546 3.22 28.33 -9.18
CA ASN A 546 3.54 28.13 -10.59
C ASN A 546 2.30 28.07 -11.49
N SER A 547 1.09 28.20 -10.92
CA SER A 547 -0.18 28.04 -11.61
C SER A 547 -0.25 26.72 -12.39
N LYS A 548 0.09 25.62 -11.71
CA LYS A 548 0.08 24.28 -12.27
C LYS A 548 -0.75 23.33 -11.43
N MET A 549 -1.36 22.36 -12.10
CA MET A 549 -2.01 21.23 -11.47
C MET A 549 -1.32 19.94 -11.92
N TYR A 550 -1.24 18.98 -11.01
CA TYR A 550 -0.62 17.69 -11.22
C TYR A 550 -1.57 16.60 -10.79
N TYR A 551 -1.49 15.45 -11.45
CA TYR A 551 -1.97 14.21 -10.85
C TYR A 551 -0.91 13.70 -9.87
N CYS A 552 -1.32 13.49 -8.63
CA CYS A 552 -0.53 12.84 -7.60
C CYS A 552 -0.88 11.36 -7.58
N VAL A 553 0.15 10.53 -7.74
CA VAL A 553 -0.01 9.09 -7.86
C VAL A 553 0.89 8.39 -6.85
N ASP A 554 0.29 7.60 -5.97
CA ASP A 554 1.02 6.86 -4.94
C ASP A 554 1.77 5.67 -5.50
N ILE A 555 3.02 5.51 -5.05
CA ILE A 555 3.87 4.39 -5.40
C ILE A 555 4.08 3.50 -4.18
N ILE A 556 3.48 2.32 -4.25
CA ILE A 556 3.47 1.35 -3.15
C ILE A 556 4.34 0.16 -3.55
N LEU A 557 5.20 -0.26 -2.62
CA LEU A 557 5.89 -1.55 -2.67
C LEU A 557 5.01 -2.60 -2.01
N ALA A 558 4.75 -3.72 -2.67
CA ALA A 558 4.17 -4.93 -2.07
C ALA A 558 5.00 -6.16 -2.45
N PHE A 559 6.07 -6.39 -1.69
CA PHE A 559 6.96 -7.51 -1.93
C PHE A 559 6.42 -8.80 -1.28
N PRO A 560 6.21 -9.89 -2.04
CA PRO A 560 5.63 -11.12 -1.50
C PRO A 560 6.44 -11.72 -0.35
N SER A 561 5.75 -12.30 0.64
CA SER A 561 6.43 -13.00 1.73
C SER A 561 7.36 -14.11 1.23
N PHE A 562 8.62 -14.07 1.66
CA PHE A 562 9.64 -15.07 1.31
C PHE A 562 9.89 -16.08 2.45
N SER A 563 9.24 -15.88 3.60
CA SER A 563 9.33 -16.71 4.81
C SER A 563 7.96 -16.94 5.41
N GLY A 564 7.66 -18.16 5.80
CA GLY A 564 6.40 -18.50 6.47
C GLY A 564 6.26 -17.92 7.88
N TYR A 565 7.28 -17.25 8.43
CA TYR A 565 7.13 -16.45 9.66
C TYR A 565 6.47 -15.10 9.38
N ILE A 566 6.46 -14.66 8.13
CA ILE A 566 5.77 -13.44 7.71
C ILE A 566 4.42 -13.88 7.15
N GLN A 567 3.32 -13.37 7.73
CA GLN A 567 1.95 -13.70 7.29
C GLN A 567 1.28 -12.56 6.51
N SER A 568 2.05 -11.53 6.16
CA SER A 568 1.67 -10.44 5.28
C SER A 568 2.69 -10.33 4.14
N ASP A 569 2.36 -9.56 3.12
CA ASP A 569 3.35 -9.04 2.20
C ASP A 569 4.15 -7.92 2.89
N ILE A 570 5.33 -7.65 2.34
CA ILE A 570 6.19 -6.58 2.83
C ILE A 570 5.79 -5.33 2.08
N VAL A 571 4.99 -4.49 2.75
CA VAL A 571 4.39 -3.31 2.14
C VAL A 571 5.05 -2.03 2.65
N ARG A 572 5.35 -1.09 1.74
CA ARG A 572 5.86 0.24 2.09
C ARG A 572 5.40 1.28 1.09
N TRP A 573 5.03 2.46 1.57
CA TRP A 573 4.89 3.62 0.72
C TRP A 573 6.27 4.21 0.40
N LEU A 574 6.64 4.20 -0.88
CA LEU A 574 7.92 4.74 -1.32
C LEU A 574 7.83 6.26 -1.52
N GLY A 575 6.66 6.75 -1.91
CA GLY A 575 6.41 8.16 -2.17
C GLY A 575 5.41 8.35 -3.31
N VAL A 576 5.45 9.51 -3.95
CA VAL A 576 4.47 9.91 -4.97
C VAL A 576 5.15 10.25 -6.29
N VAL A 577 4.41 10.08 -7.39
CA VAL A 577 4.79 10.57 -8.71
C VAL A 577 3.81 11.67 -9.10
N LEU A 578 4.35 12.87 -9.35
CA LEU A 578 3.57 13.97 -9.90
C LEU A 578 3.62 13.95 -11.42
N ILE A 579 2.45 13.90 -12.04
CA ILE A 579 2.27 13.98 -13.49
C ILE A 579 1.68 15.32 -13.85
N ASP A 580 2.41 16.13 -14.62
CA ASP A 580 1.89 17.39 -15.15
C ASP A 580 0.73 17.09 -16.11
N THR A 581 -0.47 17.63 -15.82
CA THR A 581 -1.69 17.36 -16.60
C THR A 581 -1.59 17.85 -18.04
N LYS A 582 -0.69 18.81 -18.31
CA LYS A 582 -0.42 19.32 -19.64
C LYS A 582 0.74 18.59 -20.30
N SER A 583 1.92 18.54 -19.69
CA SER A 583 3.11 18.00 -20.39
C SER A 583 3.33 16.50 -20.23
N GLY A 584 2.66 15.84 -19.29
CA GLY A 584 2.84 14.41 -19.01
C GLY A 584 4.21 14.05 -18.43
N THR A 585 4.96 15.06 -17.95
CA THR A 585 6.25 14.90 -17.28
C THR A 585 6.05 14.31 -15.89
N MET A 586 6.84 13.30 -15.54
CA MET A 586 6.78 12.58 -14.27
C MET A 586 7.92 13.03 -13.36
N ASN A 587 7.60 13.46 -12.14
CA ASN A 587 8.59 13.76 -11.11
C ASN A 587 8.35 12.86 -9.89
N PHE A 588 9.40 12.19 -9.42
CA PHE A 588 9.34 11.25 -8.30
C PHE A 588 9.70 11.95 -7.01
N TYR A 589 8.85 11.85 -5.99
CA TYR A 589 9.08 12.42 -4.68
C TYR A 589 9.07 11.35 -3.59
N GLU A 590 10.11 11.30 -2.76
CA GLU A 590 10.24 10.31 -1.69
C GLU A 590 9.38 10.64 -0.47
N ASN A 591 8.81 9.60 0.14
CA ASN A 591 8.27 9.69 1.49
C ASN A 591 9.38 9.55 2.53
N GLY A 592 9.85 10.69 3.05
CA GLY A 592 10.97 10.74 3.98
C GLY A 592 12.22 10.08 3.41
N ASN A 593 13.03 9.44 4.26
CA ASN A 593 14.17 8.67 3.79
C ASN A 593 13.75 7.20 3.54
N ILE A 594 13.49 6.87 2.26
CA ILE A 594 13.06 5.54 1.81
C ILE A 594 14.04 4.45 2.28
N THR A 595 15.36 4.71 2.19
CA THR A 595 16.39 3.70 2.51
C THR A 595 16.40 3.31 3.99
N SER A 596 15.98 4.21 4.89
CA SER A 596 15.83 3.89 6.32
C SER A 596 14.49 3.23 6.65
N ASN A 597 13.46 3.39 5.82
CA ASN A 597 12.12 2.87 6.07
C ASN A 597 11.94 1.41 5.59
N LEU A 598 12.77 0.98 4.65
CA LEU A 598 12.73 -0.39 4.13
C LEU A 598 13.28 -1.41 5.15
N PRO A 599 12.54 -2.48 5.48
CA PRO A 599 12.91 -3.39 6.56
C PRO A 599 14.10 -4.31 6.23
N TYR A 600 14.49 -4.41 4.95
CA TYR A 600 15.53 -5.33 4.48
C TYR A 600 16.42 -4.68 3.42
N ASP A 601 17.72 -4.94 3.48
CA ASP A 601 18.71 -4.30 2.59
C ASP A 601 18.42 -4.53 1.11
N PHE A 602 17.96 -5.72 0.73
CA PHE A 602 17.69 -6.04 -0.68
C PHE A 602 16.58 -5.18 -1.31
N LEU A 603 15.72 -4.57 -0.50
CA LEU A 603 14.68 -3.66 -0.98
C LEU A 603 15.27 -2.27 -1.34
N ASN A 604 16.49 -1.94 -0.94
CA ASN A 604 17.11 -0.65 -1.27
C ASN A 604 17.27 -0.41 -2.78
N ILE A 605 17.09 -1.43 -3.62
CA ILE A 605 16.99 -1.26 -5.07
C ILE A 605 15.88 -0.27 -5.48
N TYR A 606 14.75 -0.28 -4.78
CA TYR A 606 13.60 0.55 -5.10
C TYR A 606 13.89 2.05 -4.87
N ALA A 607 14.75 2.36 -3.90
CA ALA A 607 15.25 3.71 -3.64
C ALA A 607 16.35 4.18 -4.61
N GLN A 608 17.03 3.27 -5.31
CA GLN A 608 18.19 3.60 -6.16
C GLN A 608 17.86 3.73 -7.65
N MET A 609 16.71 3.22 -8.09
CA MET A 609 16.38 3.09 -9.51
C MET A 609 15.74 4.34 -10.11
N TYR A 610 15.10 5.17 -9.30
CA TYR A 610 14.45 6.41 -9.71
C TYR A 610 15.13 7.62 -9.06
N ASP A 611 15.02 8.79 -9.68
CA ASP A 611 15.49 10.06 -9.11
C ASP A 611 14.48 10.56 -8.08
N TRP A 612 14.48 9.95 -6.90
CA TRP A 612 13.62 10.34 -5.79
C TRP A 612 14.09 11.69 -5.22
N GLN A 613 13.18 12.67 -5.23
CA GLN A 613 13.44 14.02 -4.72
C GLN A 613 12.64 14.27 -3.43
N PRO A 614 13.12 15.13 -2.51
CA PRO A 614 12.34 15.48 -1.33
C PRO A 614 11.07 16.24 -1.74
N MET A 615 9.94 15.92 -1.10
CA MET A 615 8.66 16.59 -1.37
C MET A 615 8.75 18.11 -1.10
N PRO A 616 8.28 18.96 -2.03
CA PRO A 616 8.23 20.40 -1.82
C PRO A 616 7.14 20.77 -0.82
N SER A 617 7.31 21.89 -0.12
CA SER A 617 6.40 22.27 0.98
C SER A 617 4.93 22.39 0.56
N TRP A 618 4.67 22.94 -0.63
CA TRP A 618 3.30 23.10 -1.15
C TRP A 618 2.58 21.77 -1.40
N LEU A 619 3.34 20.70 -1.63
CA LEU A 619 2.81 19.36 -1.89
C LEU A 619 2.50 18.64 -0.58
N ILE A 620 3.36 18.78 0.43
CA ILE A 620 3.22 18.12 1.73
C ILE A 620 1.83 18.37 2.30
N ASP A 621 1.38 19.63 2.31
CA ASP A 621 0.09 20.02 2.87
C ASP A 621 -1.10 19.31 2.18
N GLN A 622 -0.96 18.87 0.93
CA GLN A 622 -2.04 18.27 0.13
C GLN A 622 -1.99 16.74 0.09
N ILE A 623 -0.90 16.16 0.57
CA ILE A 623 -0.64 14.72 0.48
C ILE A 623 -1.49 13.96 1.50
N LYS A 624 -2.05 12.84 1.05
CA LYS A 624 -2.69 11.81 1.87
C LYS A 624 -1.75 10.61 2.00
N TYR A 625 -1.79 9.93 3.14
CA TYR A 625 -1.24 8.57 3.20
C TYR A 625 -2.08 7.65 2.29
N PRO A 626 -1.50 6.73 1.51
CA PRO A 626 -2.27 5.96 0.53
C PRO A 626 -3.34 5.06 1.19
N GLU A 627 -4.58 5.16 0.70
CA GLU A 627 -5.76 4.48 1.25
C GLU A 627 -5.62 2.97 1.25
N GLU A 628 -5.38 2.37 0.08
CA GLU A 628 -5.24 0.93 -0.08
C GLU A 628 -4.11 0.35 0.80
N LEU A 629 -3.02 1.10 0.97
CA LEU A 629 -1.92 0.68 1.83
C LEU A 629 -2.34 0.66 3.29
N ILE A 630 -2.96 1.73 3.79
CA ILE A 630 -3.36 1.78 5.19
C ILE A 630 -4.48 0.77 5.49
N GLU A 631 -5.43 0.57 4.59
CA GLU A 631 -6.45 -0.48 4.73
C GLU A 631 -5.84 -1.87 4.85
N TYR A 632 -4.83 -2.17 4.01
CA TYR A 632 -4.09 -3.42 4.11
C TYR A 632 -3.36 -3.53 5.46
N GLN A 633 -2.67 -2.46 5.87
CA GLN A 633 -1.97 -2.40 7.15
C GLN A 633 -2.88 -2.60 8.35
N LEU A 634 -4.03 -1.93 8.36
CA LEU A 634 -5.06 -2.07 9.40
C LEU A 634 -5.63 -3.49 9.41
N THR A 635 -5.90 -4.09 8.24
CA THR A 635 -6.35 -5.49 8.16
C THR A 635 -5.36 -6.46 8.80
N VAL A 636 -4.05 -6.20 8.67
CA VAL A 636 -3.02 -6.97 9.37
C VAL A 636 -3.03 -6.64 10.87
N ASP A 637 -3.09 -5.36 11.24
CA ASP A 637 -3.06 -4.92 12.64
C ASP A 637 -4.25 -5.48 13.44
N TYR A 638 -5.44 -5.61 12.85
CA TYR A 638 -6.65 -6.19 13.48
C TYR A 638 -6.42 -7.53 14.18
N THR A 639 -5.44 -8.32 13.72
CA THR A 639 -5.01 -9.56 14.38
C THR A 639 -3.66 -9.39 15.06
N TYR A 640 -2.69 -8.76 14.40
CA TYR A 640 -1.28 -8.79 14.82
C TYR A 640 -0.89 -7.70 15.83
N HIS A 641 -1.79 -6.83 16.26
CA HIS A 641 -1.58 -5.97 17.44
C HIS A 641 -1.56 -6.77 18.75
N VAL A 642 -2.23 -7.93 18.79
CA VAL A 642 -2.32 -8.76 20.00
C VAL A 642 -0.98 -9.44 20.28
N THR A 643 -0.24 -8.90 21.24
CA THR A 643 1.05 -9.47 21.67
C THR A 643 0.95 -10.34 22.92
N GLU A 644 -0.23 -10.41 23.55
CA GLU A 644 -0.45 -11.18 24.77
C GLU A 644 -0.98 -12.60 24.50
N ARG A 645 -0.33 -13.59 25.13
CA ARG A 645 -0.54 -15.01 24.84
C ARG A 645 -1.97 -15.48 25.09
N SER A 646 -2.56 -15.09 26.23
CA SER A 646 -3.91 -15.52 26.61
C SER A 646 -4.96 -14.93 25.69
N THR A 647 -4.82 -13.63 25.39
CA THR A 647 -5.71 -12.89 24.51
C THR A 647 -5.68 -13.46 23.09
N TRP A 648 -4.48 -13.72 22.55
CA TRP A 648 -4.33 -14.35 21.23
C TRP A 648 -4.99 -15.74 21.17
N LYS A 649 -4.77 -16.57 22.20
CA LYS A 649 -5.29 -17.96 22.19
C LYS A 649 -6.83 -18.00 22.21
N ASN A 650 -7.46 -17.02 22.86
CA ASN A 650 -8.90 -16.94 22.97
C ASN A 650 -9.55 -16.10 21.87
N GLU A 651 -8.75 -15.34 21.10
CA GLU A 651 -9.22 -14.41 20.06
C GLU A 651 -10.08 -13.27 20.66
N ASP A 652 -9.82 -12.91 21.93
CA ASP A 652 -10.64 -11.97 22.72
C ASP A 652 -10.50 -10.48 22.28
N ASP A 653 -9.48 -10.16 21.47
CA ASP A 653 -9.10 -8.79 21.11
C ASP A 653 -8.76 -8.68 19.62
N PHE A 654 -9.40 -9.48 18.77
CA PHE A 654 -9.31 -9.28 17.33
C PHE A 654 -10.35 -8.28 16.86
N PHE A 655 -9.99 -7.50 15.85
CA PHE A 655 -10.85 -6.44 15.31
C PHE A 655 -11.41 -6.80 13.95
N GLU A 656 -12.49 -6.13 13.59
CA GLU A 656 -13.01 -6.07 12.23
C GLU A 656 -13.54 -4.66 11.92
N LEU A 657 -13.67 -4.36 10.63
CA LEU A 657 -14.25 -3.10 10.16
C LEU A 657 -15.78 -3.15 10.32
N PRO A 658 -16.42 -2.14 10.92
CA PRO A 658 -17.87 -2.07 11.01
C PRO A 658 -18.54 -2.08 9.63
N GLU A 659 -19.70 -2.73 9.53
CA GLU A 659 -20.44 -2.79 8.26
C GLU A 659 -20.78 -1.38 7.72
N ASN A 660 -20.58 -1.17 6.41
CA ASN A 660 -20.85 0.10 5.73
C ASN A 660 -20.06 1.30 6.31
N THR A 661 -18.83 1.05 6.74
CA THR A 661 -17.82 2.07 7.05
C THR A 661 -16.61 1.89 6.14
N ASP A 662 -15.83 2.96 6.03
CA ASP A 662 -14.64 3.01 5.19
C ASP A 662 -13.55 3.84 5.88
N LEU A 663 -12.36 3.94 5.29
CA LEU A 663 -11.39 4.95 5.67
C LEU A 663 -11.92 6.35 5.26
N TYR A 664 -11.87 7.31 6.17
CA TYR A 664 -12.27 8.69 5.87
C TYR A 664 -11.12 9.66 6.05
N TYR A 665 -10.77 10.39 4.99
CA TYR A 665 -9.93 11.57 5.12
C TYR A 665 -10.74 12.76 5.60
N ILE A 666 -10.38 13.30 6.77
CA ILE A 666 -11.08 14.37 7.47
C ILE A 666 -10.10 15.33 8.14
N ILE A 667 -10.56 16.54 8.46
CA ILE A 667 -9.86 17.45 9.36
C ILE A 667 -10.18 17.05 10.81
N TYR A 668 -9.15 16.90 11.65
CA TYR A 668 -9.28 16.45 13.02
C TYR A 668 -8.27 17.13 13.94
N ASP A 669 -8.57 17.27 15.23
CA ASP A 669 -7.57 17.69 16.21
C ASP A 669 -6.97 16.48 16.92
N VAL A 670 -5.66 16.30 16.74
CA VAL A 670 -4.86 15.23 17.34
C VAL A 670 -4.02 15.70 18.52
N GLY A 671 -4.19 16.95 18.97
CA GLY A 671 -3.56 17.51 20.18
C GLY A 671 -2.67 18.72 19.97
N TYR A 672 -2.53 19.21 18.74
CA TYR A 672 -1.75 20.39 18.39
C TYR A 672 -2.45 21.28 17.37
N GLY A 673 -3.77 21.13 17.24
CA GLY A 673 -4.62 21.89 16.33
C GLY A 673 -5.16 21.03 15.19
N LEU A 674 -6.02 21.67 14.37
CA LEU A 674 -6.65 21.03 13.23
C LEU A 674 -5.62 20.57 12.20
N SER A 675 -5.62 19.27 11.93
CA SER A 675 -4.73 18.60 10.98
C SER A 675 -5.55 17.71 10.05
N TYR A 676 -5.05 17.51 8.84
CA TYR A 676 -5.68 16.60 7.89
C TYR A 676 -5.25 15.17 8.20
N VAL A 677 -6.20 14.26 8.40
CA VAL A 677 -5.94 12.88 8.85
C VAL A 677 -6.83 11.87 8.14
N GLY A 678 -6.37 10.62 8.03
CA GLY A 678 -7.22 9.47 7.76
C GLY A 678 -7.82 8.95 9.08
N ALA A 679 -9.07 8.51 9.07
CA ALA A 679 -9.75 7.96 10.23
C ALA A 679 -10.50 6.67 9.87
N SER A 680 -10.30 5.60 10.65
CA SER A 680 -10.98 4.31 10.44
C SER A 680 -11.50 3.75 11.77
N MET A 681 -12.76 3.32 11.79
CA MET A 681 -13.42 2.80 12.99
C MET A 681 -13.27 1.28 13.09
N VAL A 682 -13.21 0.71 14.30
CA VAL A 682 -13.11 -0.74 14.49
C VAL A 682 -14.02 -1.29 15.60
N GLU A 683 -14.50 -2.51 15.39
CA GLU A 683 -15.30 -3.29 16.34
C GLU A 683 -14.63 -4.64 16.65
N PHE A 684 -15.10 -5.33 17.70
CA PHE A 684 -14.60 -6.66 18.04
C PHE A 684 -15.07 -7.69 17.03
N SER A 685 -14.15 -8.53 16.54
CA SER A 685 -14.49 -9.54 15.55
C SER A 685 -15.43 -10.61 16.09
N GLY A 686 -16.51 -10.88 15.34
CA GLY A 686 -17.45 -11.95 15.65
C GLY A 686 -18.43 -11.64 16.80
N ALA A 687 -18.58 -10.36 17.18
CA ALA A 687 -19.56 -9.94 18.17
C ALA A 687 -21.01 -10.02 17.64
N GLU A 688 -21.95 -10.55 18.43
CA GLU A 688 -23.38 -10.60 18.03
C GLU A 688 -24.05 -9.21 17.96
N VAL A 689 -23.56 -8.28 18.79
CA VAL A 689 -23.93 -6.86 18.76
C VAL A 689 -22.61 -6.09 18.76
N PRO A 690 -22.20 -5.56 17.60
CA PRO A 690 -20.89 -4.92 17.49
C PRO A 690 -20.92 -3.59 18.25
N ASN A 691 -20.13 -3.52 19.32
CA ASN A 691 -19.80 -2.26 19.96
C ASN A 691 -18.47 -1.75 19.41
N LEU A 692 -18.32 -0.43 19.30
CA LEU A 692 -17.10 0.16 18.79
C LEU A 692 -15.98 0.02 19.82
N VAL A 693 -14.82 -0.49 19.43
CA VAL A 693 -13.64 -0.60 20.31
C VAL A 693 -12.87 0.71 20.34
N GLY A 694 -12.84 1.41 19.20
CA GLY A 694 -12.07 2.61 19.00
C GLY A 694 -11.98 2.97 17.54
N PHE A 695 -10.99 3.78 17.21
CA PHE A 695 -10.69 4.19 15.84
C PHE A 695 -9.21 4.50 15.69
N TYR A 696 -8.69 4.25 14.50
CA TYR A 696 -7.35 4.62 14.07
C TYR A 696 -7.39 6.02 13.48
N ILE A 697 -6.42 6.85 13.86
CA ILE A 697 -6.12 8.13 13.22
C ILE A 697 -4.74 8.01 12.56
N ILE A 698 -4.67 8.41 11.29
CA ILE A 698 -3.47 8.36 10.46
C ILE A 698 -3.14 9.78 10.03
N GLU A 699 -2.00 10.28 10.48
CA GLU A 699 -1.59 11.65 10.22
C GLU A 699 -1.16 11.82 8.75
N ASN A 700 -1.80 12.75 8.03
CA ASN A 700 -1.40 13.13 6.68
C ASN A 700 -0.48 14.36 6.73
N GLY A 701 -0.20 14.97 5.57
CA GLY A 701 0.65 16.14 5.41
C GLY A 701 0.70 17.12 6.59
N ASP A 702 1.86 17.24 7.23
CA ASP A 702 2.14 18.17 8.33
C ASP A 702 3.35 19.05 7.98
N VAL A 703 3.34 20.29 8.50
CA VAL A 703 4.41 21.30 8.43
C VAL A 703 5.77 20.73 8.84
N LEU A 704 5.78 19.71 9.70
CA LEU A 704 7.00 19.10 10.22
C LEU A 704 7.55 17.91 9.42
N GLN A 705 6.87 17.36 8.40
CA GLN A 705 7.19 16.10 7.67
C GLN A 705 7.36 14.83 8.53
N GLU A 706 7.74 14.95 9.80
CA GLU A 706 8.10 13.84 10.68
C GLU A 706 6.90 12.97 11.09
N ASN A 707 5.69 13.48 10.91
CA ASN A 707 4.43 12.87 11.34
C ASN A 707 3.69 12.12 10.23
N LEU A 708 4.11 12.26 8.96
CA LEU A 708 3.40 11.69 7.82
C LEU A 708 3.34 10.14 7.92
N GLY A 709 2.14 9.59 7.96
CA GLY A 709 1.89 8.16 8.11
C GLY A 709 2.02 7.62 9.53
N ARG A 710 2.14 8.50 10.54
CA ARG A 710 2.03 8.08 11.94
C ARG A 710 0.59 7.65 12.21
N THR A 711 0.45 6.43 12.71
CA THR A 711 -0.86 5.84 13.02
C THR A 711 -1.01 5.64 14.52
N THR A 712 -2.08 6.22 15.06
CA THR A 712 -2.45 6.11 16.47
C THR A 712 -3.82 5.45 16.60
N PHE A 713 -3.90 4.37 17.36
CA PHE A 713 -5.14 3.73 17.73
C PHE A 713 -5.70 4.33 19.02
N TYR A 714 -6.89 4.93 18.95
CA TYR A 714 -7.60 5.46 20.11
C TYR A 714 -8.60 4.44 20.64
N ARG A 715 -8.21 3.75 21.71
CA ARG A 715 -8.96 2.67 22.33
C ARG A 715 -9.95 3.16 23.38
N ASN A 716 -11.11 2.51 23.45
CA ASN A 716 -12.03 2.58 24.58
C ASN A 716 -12.15 1.21 25.27
N GLY A 717 -11.90 1.19 26.58
CA GLY A 717 -11.99 -0.03 27.39
C GLY A 717 -10.76 -0.95 27.26
N THR A 718 -10.97 -2.25 27.47
CA THR A 718 -9.91 -3.28 27.53
C THR A 718 -10.24 -4.44 26.60
N ALA A 719 -9.38 -5.47 26.53
CA ALA A 719 -9.64 -6.66 25.71
C ALA A 719 -11.04 -7.24 25.98
N GLY A 720 -11.84 -7.39 24.92
CA GLY A 720 -13.22 -7.89 24.95
C GLY A 720 -14.26 -7.00 25.64
N GLN A 721 -13.94 -5.75 26.02
CA GLN A 721 -14.85 -4.84 26.72
C GLN A 721 -14.72 -3.39 26.25
N THR A 722 -15.82 -2.78 25.81
CA THR A 722 -15.91 -1.37 25.43
C THR A 722 -17.20 -0.75 25.99
N SER A 723 -17.17 0.57 26.21
CA SER A 723 -18.35 1.35 26.60
C SER A 723 -18.95 2.16 25.45
N MET A 724 -18.27 2.23 24.30
CA MET A 724 -18.78 2.94 23.13
C MET A 724 -19.84 2.11 22.43
N ILE A 725 -20.96 2.74 22.09
CA ILE A 725 -22.01 2.11 21.29
C ILE A 725 -21.52 1.96 19.84
N GLY A 726 -21.89 0.86 19.18
CA GLY A 726 -21.65 0.70 17.74
C GLY A 726 -22.51 1.62 16.88
N LEU A 727 -22.26 1.59 15.57
CA LEU A 727 -22.96 2.46 14.60
C LEU A 727 -24.45 2.12 14.49
N ASP A 728 -24.83 0.85 14.46
CA ASP A 728 -26.23 0.42 14.37
C ASP A 728 -27.09 0.91 15.54
N PRO A 729 -26.64 0.76 16.81
CA PRO A 729 -27.28 1.41 17.94
C PRO A 729 -27.40 2.94 17.79
N ALA A 730 -26.36 3.62 17.30
CA ALA A 730 -26.39 5.08 17.10
C ALA A 730 -27.42 5.50 16.05
N ILE A 731 -27.47 4.81 14.91
CA ILE A 731 -28.45 5.03 13.84
C ILE A 731 -29.87 4.75 14.35
N SER A 732 -30.04 3.69 15.15
CA SER A 732 -31.32 3.32 15.75
C SER A 732 -31.81 4.36 16.76
N ALA A 733 -30.89 4.95 17.54
CA ALA A 733 -31.20 6.00 18.49
C ALA A 733 -31.64 7.28 17.76
N TYR A 734 -30.88 7.69 16.73
CA TYR A 734 -31.26 8.83 15.88
C TYR A 734 -32.61 8.61 15.19
N SER A 735 -32.83 7.43 14.60
CA SER A 735 -34.08 7.08 13.91
C SER A 735 -35.30 7.15 14.82
N GLN A 736 -35.13 6.88 16.12
CA GLN A 736 -36.17 7.00 17.12
C GLN A 736 -36.40 8.45 17.55
N ALA A 737 -35.32 9.20 17.77
CA ALA A 737 -35.38 10.61 18.18
C ALA A 737 -36.11 11.50 17.15
N ASP A 738 -35.85 11.28 15.85
CA ASP A 738 -36.45 12.07 14.76
C ASP A 738 -37.45 11.27 13.89
N ALA A 739 -38.10 10.27 14.50
CA ALA A 739 -39.00 9.35 13.80
C ALA A 739 -40.13 10.05 13.03
N ASN A 740 -40.61 11.20 13.52
CA ASN A 740 -41.69 11.93 12.87
C ASN A 740 -41.26 12.57 11.55
N PHE A 741 -40.03 13.09 11.48
CA PHE A 741 -39.50 13.70 10.26
C PHE A 741 -39.12 12.63 9.24
N LEU A 742 -38.40 11.59 9.66
CA LEU A 742 -37.96 10.51 8.77
C LEU A 742 -39.15 9.78 8.14
N LYS A 743 -40.28 9.60 8.86
CA LYS A 743 -41.52 9.03 8.31
C LYS A 743 -42.17 9.88 7.21
N LEU A 744 -41.89 11.18 7.15
CA LEU A 744 -42.40 12.06 6.10
C LEU A 744 -41.60 11.96 4.81
N LYS A 745 -40.42 11.34 4.84
CA LYS A 745 -39.54 11.15 3.68
C LYS A 745 -39.81 9.79 3.03
N LEU A 746 -40.16 9.78 1.75
CA LEU A 746 -40.51 8.55 1.02
C LEU A 746 -39.27 7.67 0.76
N HIS A 747 -38.15 8.30 0.40
CA HIS A 747 -36.86 7.66 0.14
C HIS A 747 -35.75 8.49 0.78
N TYR A 748 -35.06 7.94 1.77
CA TYR A 748 -33.91 8.56 2.42
C TYR A 748 -32.78 7.55 2.63
N ARG A 749 -31.56 8.05 2.79
CA ARG A 749 -30.40 7.27 3.21
C ARG A 749 -29.58 8.06 4.24
N PHE A 750 -28.87 7.34 5.10
CA PHE A 750 -27.83 7.92 5.96
C PHE A 750 -26.53 8.04 5.15
N GLY A 751 -25.81 9.15 5.35
CA GLY A 751 -24.49 9.36 4.75
C GLY A 751 -23.35 8.72 5.53
N ASN A 752 -22.15 9.25 5.30
CA ASN A 752 -20.94 8.87 6.05
C ASN A 752 -21.13 9.15 7.54
N LYS A 753 -20.65 8.23 8.38
CA LYS A 753 -20.75 8.32 9.84
C LYS A 753 -19.36 8.68 10.33
N LEU A 754 -19.17 9.91 10.77
CA LEU A 754 -17.89 10.41 11.26
C LEU A 754 -17.93 10.51 12.78
N ILE A 755 -16.80 10.39 13.47
CA ILE A 755 -16.72 10.53 14.93
C ILE A 755 -15.84 11.71 15.29
N TYR A 756 -16.34 12.66 16.09
CA TYR A 756 -15.60 13.85 16.50
C TYR A 756 -15.68 14.08 18.02
N PRO A 757 -14.60 14.57 18.64
CA PRO A 757 -14.62 15.03 20.01
C PRO A 757 -15.26 16.43 20.07
N LEU A 758 -16.47 16.48 20.60
CA LEU A 758 -17.29 17.69 20.71
C LEU A 758 -17.91 17.74 22.11
N ALA A 759 -18.14 18.92 22.67
CA ALA A 759 -18.80 19.12 23.96
C ALA A 759 -18.20 18.27 25.12
N GLY A 760 -16.89 17.99 25.07
CA GLY A 760 -16.19 17.17 26.07
C GLY A 760 -16.48 15.67 26.01
N SER A 761 -17.07 15.16 24.92
CA SER A 761 -17.35 13.74 24.67
C SER A 761 -17.10 13.39 23.20
N LEU A 762 -17.27 12.13 22.80
CA LEU A 762 -17.23 11.70 21.41
C LEU A 762 -18.66 11.64 20.83
N TYR A 763 -18.87 12.25 19.67
CA TYR A 763 -20.15 12.28 18.97
C TYR A 763 -20.02 11.71 17.55
N TYR A 764 -20.97 10.86 17.17
CA TYR A 764 -21.18 10.46 15.78
C TYR A 764 -21.94 11.55 15.03
N VAL A 765 -21.37 12.03 13.93
CA VAL A 765 -22.01 12.94 12.97
C VAL A 765 -22.67 12.09 11.89
N ILE A 766 -23.99 12.17 11.79
CA ILE A 766 -24.79 11.36 10.86
C ILE A 766 -25.67 12.27 9.99
N PRO A 767 -25.30 12.55 8.73
CA PRO A 767 -26.15 13.27 7.79
C PRO A 767 -27.21 12.35 7.17
N VAL A 768 -28.36 12.94 6.80
CA VAL A 768 -29.47 12.27 6.12
C VAL A 768 -29.74 12.97 4.80
N TYR A 769 -29.79 12.19 3.73
CA TYR A 769 -30.16 12.64 2.41
C TYR A 769 -31.55 12.16 2.03
N GLU A 770 -32.34 13.04 1.43
CA GLU A 770 -33.55 12.68 0.70
C GLU A 770 -33.21 12.42 -0.76
N ILE A 771 -33.70 11.30 -1.28
CA ILE A 771 -33.52 10.91 -2.67
C ILE A 771 -34.75 11.38 -3.45
N THR A 772 -34.55 12.32 -4.37
CA THR A 772 -35.63 12.94 -5.16
C THR A 772 -35.43 12.73 -6.66
N GLY A 773 -36.52 12.41 -7.39
CA GLY A 773 -36.54 12.42 -8.86
C GLY A 773 -35.44 11.59 -9.53
N GLU A 774 -34.67 12.21 -10.43
CA GLU A 774 -33.53 11.64 -11.17
C GLU A 774 -32.31 11.36 -10.27
N ALA A 775 -32.51 10.63 -9.17
CA ALA A 775 -31.48 10.26 -8.19
C ALA A 775 -30.73 11.42 -7.50
N LYS A 776 -31.23 12.67 -7.60
CA LYS A 776 -30.64 13.80 -6.88
C LYS A 776 -30.77 13.58 -5.37
N GLN A 777 -29.64 13.71 -4.69
CA GLN A 777 -29.53 13.54 -3.25
C GLN A 777 -29.36 14.91 -2.60
N THR A 778 -30.28 15.28 -1.72
CA THR A 778 -30.24 16.57 -1.02
C THR A 778 -30.13 16.33 0.47
N LEU A 779 -29.15 16.97 1.11
CA LEU A 779 -29.03 16.98 2.56
C LEU A 779 -30.30 17.58 3.16
N VAL A 780 -30.94 16.85 4.06
CA VAL A 780 -32.18 17.28 4.73
C VAL A 780 -32.02 17.44 6.22
N ARG A 781 -31.07 16.73 6.84
CA ARG A 781 -30.85 16.79 8.29
C ARG A 781 -29.49 16.22 8.71
N VAL A 782 -29.01 16.63 9.87
CA VAL A 782 -27.80 16.13 10.52
C VAL A 782 -28.09 15.87 11.99
N ALA A 783 -27.57 14.76 12.52
CA ALA A 783 -27.62 14.45 13.94
C ALA A 783 -26.22 14.25 14.52
N LEU A 784 -26.07 14.67 15.78
CA LEU A 784 -24.94 14.36 16.65
C LEU A 784 -25.42 13.36 17.70
N VAL A 785 -24.87 12.15 17.71
CA VAL A 785 -25.24 11.10 18.68
C VAL A 785 -24.04 10.80 19.57
N ASN A 786 -24.18 10.94 20.89
CA ASN A 786 -23.09 10.67 21.81
C ASN A 786 -22.70 9.18 21.78
N ALA A 787 -21.41 8.90 21.65
CA ALA A 787 -20.87 7.53 21.55
C ALA A 787 -21.00 6.74 22.87
N PHE A 788 -21.25 7.39 24.00
CA PHE A 788 -21.38 6.77 25.33
C PHE A 788 -22.81 6.78 25.87
N ASP A 789 -23.65 7.73 25.46
CA ASP A 789 -25.06 7.81 25.85
C ASP A 789 -25.98 8.00 24.64
N PRO A 790 -26.68 6.96 24.16
CA PRO A 790 -27.57 7.08 22.99
C PRO A 790 -28.79 7.98 23.24
N ASN A 791 -29.02 8.48 24.45
CA ASN A 791 -30.08 9.44 24.72
C ASN A 791 -29.64 10.91 24.57
N ASP A 792 -28.34 11.16 24.53
CA ASP A 792 -27.77 12.48 24.29
C ASP A 792 -27.56 12.69 22.79
N ILE A 793 -28.57 13.30 22.16
CA ILE A 793 -28.64 13.52 20.72
C ILE A 793 -29.03 14.96 20.44
N GLY A 794 -28.30 15.62 19.54
CA GLY A 794 -28.63 16.93 18.99
C GLY A 794 -29.00 16.82 17.50
N ILE A 795 -30.05 17.51 17.06
CA ILE A 795 -30.58 17.35 15.69
C ILE A 795 -30.83 18.72 15.04
N GLY A 796 -30.25 18.94 13.86
CA GLY A 796 -30.34 20.21 13.13
C GLY A 796 -30.32 20.03 11.61
N ASN A 797 -30.47 21.14 10.86
CA ASN A 797 -30.28 21.13 9.40
C ASN A 797 -28.81 21.32 9.00
N SER A 798 -27.96 21.71 9.95
CA SER A 798 -26.51 21.77 9.84
C SER A 798 -25.87 21.19 11.10
N THR A 799 -24.58 20.85 11.03
CA THR A 799 -23.81 20.38 12.18
C THR A 799 -23.83 21.39 13.34
N MET A 800 -23.77 22.70 13.03
CA MET A 800 -23.84 23.76 14.04
C MET A 800 -25.19 23.83 14.74
N GLU A 801 -26.30 23.71 13.99
CA GLU A 801 -27.63 23.65 14.60
C GLU A 801 -27.80 22.40 15.48
N ALA A 802 -27.28 21.26 15.04
CA ALA A 802 -27.31 20.02 15.81
C ALA A 802 -26.48 20.14 17.10
N TYR A 803 -25.34 20.82 17.06
CA TYR A 803 -24.51 21.09 18.23
C TYR A 803 -25.23 21.97 19.27
N HIS A 804 -25.90 23.04 18.83
CA HIS A 804 -26.67 23.90 19.74
C HIS A 804 -27.90 23.24 20.35
N ASP A 805 -28.40 22.15 19.75
CA ASP A 805 -29.51 21.34 20.27
C ASP A 805 -29.04 20.34 21.36
N LEU A 806 -27.73 20.13 21.51
CA LEU A 806 -27.17 19.25 22.54
C LEU A 806 -27.48 19.77 23.95
N ASN A 807 -27.83 18.85 24.85
CA ASN A 807 -28.21 19.17 26.22
C ASN A 807 -26.96 19.19 27.13
N VAL A 808 -25.97 20.02 26.79
CA VAL A 808 -24.67 20.08 27.49
C VAL A 808 -24.85 20.70 28.87
N THR A 809 -25.07 19.86 29.87
CA THR A 809 -25.03 20.28 31.29
C THR A 809 -23.59 20.25 31.76
N VAL A 810 -22.90 21.40 31.72
CA VAL A 810 -21.59 21.55 32.37
C VAL A 810 -21.74 21.20 33.86
N GLN A 811 -21.22 20.05 34.27
CA GLN A 811 -21.26 19.57 35.66
C GLN A 811 -20.26 20.36 36.51
N ILE A 812 -20.72 21.25 37.40
CA ILE A 812 -19.87 21.94 38.39
C ILE A 812 -19.75 21.10 39.67
N PRO A 813 -18.54 20.89 40.22
CA PRO A 813 -18.37 20.42 41.59
C PRO A 813 -18.97 21.41 42.62
N PRO A 814 -19.91 21.00 43.49
CA PRO A 814 -20.50 21.91 44.48
C PRO A 814 -19.45 22.44 45.48
N GLY A 815 -19.49 23.74 45.79
CA GLY A 815 -18.69 24.36 46.85
C GLY A 815 -17.29 24.85 46.46
N VAL A 816 -17.02 25.11 45.18
CA VAL A 816 -15.73 25.65 44.71
C VAL A 816 -15.91 27.06 44.15
N LEU A 817 -14.97 27.96 44.47
CA LEU A 817 -14.80 29.24 43.79
C LEU A 817 -13.55 29.11 42.91
N SER A 818 -13.69 29.20 41.60
CA SER A 818 -12.58 28.99 40.65
C SER A 818 -12.60 30.00 39.51
N ILE A 819 -11.46 30.13 38.84
CA ILE A 819 -11.31 30.91 37.61
C ILE A 819 -10.83 30.00 36.48
N ASN A 820 -11.54 30.01 35.36
CA ASN A 820 -11.11 29.33 34.14
C ASN A 820 -10.84 30.37 33.06
N VAL A 821 -9.79 30.13 32.27
CA VAL A 821 -9.55 30.87 31.02
C VAL A 821 -10.19 30.04 29.92
N LEU A 822 -11.33 30.50 29.40
CA LEU A 822 -12.10 29.83 28.33
C LEU A 822 -11.47 30.04 26.95
N GLN A 823 -10.93 31.24 26.72
CA GLN A 823 -10.28 31.60 25.47
C GLN A 823 -9.09 32.53 25.76
N ALA A 824 -7.96 32.27 25.12
CA ALA A 824 -6.79 33.14 25.15
C ALA A 824 -6.05 33.05 23.80
N PRO A 825 -6.45 33.83 22.78
CA PRO A 825 -5.87 33.73 21.45
C PRO A 825 -4.39 34.20 21.44
N PRO A 826 -3.54 33.65 20.56
CA PRO A 826 -2.23 34.23 20.28
C PRO A 826 -2.40 35.58 19.56
N ILE A 827 -1.63 36.60 19.97
CA ILE A 827 -1.70 37.94 19.36
C ILE A 827 -0.74 37.99 18.19
N ILE A 828 -1.29 38.13 16.98
CA ILE A 828 -0.54 38.02 15.73
C ILE A 828 0.13 39.36 15.32
N TYR A 829 -0.19 40.50 15.96
CA TYR A 829 0.36 41.81 15.58
C TYR A 829 0.48 42.82 16.74
N GLU A 830 1.47 43.71 16.66
CA GLU A 830 1.67 44.81 17.63
C GLU A 830 0.47 45.80 17.61
N GLY A 831 -0.15 46.02 18.77
CA GLY A 831 -1.24 46.99 18.95
C GLY A 831 -2.68 46.48 18.73
N ILE A 832 -2.87 45.20 18.39
CA ILE A 832 -4.20 44.57 18.36
C ILE A 832 -4.53 44.02 19.75
N TYR A 833 -5.75 44.28 20.21
CA TYR A 833 -6.28 43.76 21.47
C TYR A 833 -7.04 42.47 21.21
N GLU A 834 -6.58 41.37 21.79
CA GLU A 834 -7.27 40.07 21.77
C GLU A 834 -8.08 39.87 23.03
N ASP A 835 -9.21 39.17 22.89
CA ASP A 835 -10.16 38.91 23.96
C ASP A 835 -9.69 37.69 24.78
N VAL A 836 -9.39 37.91 26.07
CA VAL A 836 -9.16 36.83 27.01
C VAL A 836 -10.48 36.56 27.71
N GLU A 837 -11.15 35.47 27.38
CA GLU A 837 -12.41 35.11 28.02
C GLU A 837 -12.14 34.38 29.33
N LEU A 838 -12.49 35.03 30.42
CA LEU A 838 -12.38 34.48 31.77
C LEU A 838 -13.78 34.13 32.27
N LEU A 839 -13.92 32.91 32.78
CA LEU A 839 -15.11 32.48 33.50
C LEU A 839 -14.78 32.37 34.97
N VAL A 840 -15.41 33.23 35.78
CA VAL A 840 -15.33 33.11 37.23
C VAL A 840 -16.60 32.44 37.75
N ASN A 841 -16.39 31.38 38.52
CA ASN A 841 -17.46 30.52 39.01
C ASN A 841 -17.64 30.68 40.53
N ASN A 842 -18.91 30.80 40.95
CA ASN A 842 -19.31 30.62 42.34
C ASN A 842 -20.17 29.37 42.53
N GLY A 843 -19.52 28.24 42.84
CA GLY A 843 -20.17 26.97 43.13
C GLY A 843 -20.84 26.86 44.51
N TYR A 844 -20.91 27.94 45.30
CA TYR A 844 -21.58 27.93 46.60
C TYR A 844 -23.08 28.26 46.47
N PRO A 845 -23.97 27.47 47.09
CA PRO A 845 -25.43 27.63 46.93
C PRO A 845 -26.02 28.85 47.64
N ASP A 846 -25.39 29.33 48.71
CA ASP A 846 -25.97 30.34 49.62
C ASP A 846 -25.03 31.53 49.92
N GLN A 847 -23.87 31.63 49.28
CA GLN A 847 -22.86 32.64 49.59
C GLN A 847 -22.50 33.48 48.36
N SER A 848 -22.48 34.80 48.53
CA SER A 848 -21.94 35.73 47.54
C SER A 848 -20.50 36.10 47.87
N PHE A 849 -19.65 36.23 46.86
CA PHE A 849 -18.24 36.60 47.02
C PHE A 849 -17.93 37.90 46.29
N ASN A 850 -17.18 38.78 46.95
CA ASN A 850 -16.49 39.87 46.27
C ASN A 850 -15.08 39.39 45.95
N VAL A 851 -14.75 39.38 44.67
CA VAL A 851 -13.46 38.93 44.16
C VAL A 851 -12.77 40.03 43.38
N SER A 852 -11.45 39.94 43.33
CA SER A 852 -10.62 40.73 42.42
C SER A 852 -9.75 39.78 41.60
N ILE A 853 -9.58 40.11 40.33
CA ILE A 853 -8.72 39.36 39.41
C ILE A 853 -7.47 40.16 39.18
N GLU A 854 -6.33 39.49 39.15
CA GLU A 854 -5.05 40.10 38.82
C GLU A 854 -4.41 39.33 37.68
N ILE A 855 -4.14 40.02 36.57
CA ILE A 855 -3.31 39.48 35.49
C ILE A 855 -1.88 39.91 35.79
N SER A 856 -0.98 38.96 35.99
CA SER A 856 0.41 39.20 36.39
C SER A 856 1.38 38.73 35.32
N THR A 857 2.35 39.55 34.92
CA THR A 857 3.37 39.20 33.90
C THR A 857 4.77 39.63 34.33
N GLY A 858 5.80 38.91 33.89
CA GLY A 858 7.20 39.20 34.21
C GLY A 858 7.83 40.34 33.40
N TYR A 859 7.18 40.82 32.33
CA TYR A 859 7.75 41.79 31.39
C TYR A 859 6.79 42.93 31.06
N ALA A 860 7.33 44.12 30.79
CA ALA A 860 6.57 45.32 30.40
C ALA A 860 6.09 45.32 28.93
N LEU A 861 5.99 44.14 28.31
CA LEU A 861 5.69 43.98 26.89
C LEU A 861 4.19 43.69 26.66
N PHE A 862 3.34 44.10 27.58
CA PHE A 862 1.94 43.68 27.68
C PHE A 862 1.07 44.82 28.18
N ASN A 863 -0.09 45.04 27.57
CA ASN A 863 -1.11 45.97 28.06
C ASN A 863 -2.44 45.22 28.24
N VAL A 864 -3.19 45.60 29.27
CA VAL A 864 -4.53 45.04 29.55
C VAL A 864 -5.53 46.18 29.50
N SER A 865 -6.65 45.96 28.80
CA SER A 865 -7.84 46.82 28.90
C SER A 865 -9.04 46.00 29.37
N PHE A 866 -9.93 46.61 30.14
CA PHE A 866 -11.16 45.98 30.59
C PHE A 866 -12.28 47.02 30.56
N ALA A 867 -13.47 46.63 30.07
CA ALA A 867 -14.62 47.52 29.91
C ALA A 867 -14.31 48.84 29.17
N GLY A 868 -13.39 48.79 28.19
CA GLY A 868 -12.99 49.95 27.38
C GLY A 868 -12.02 50.92 28.06
N GLN A 869 -11.43 50.56 29.21
CA GLN A 869 -10.39 51.33 29.88
C GLN A 869 -9.10 50.52 29.99
N GLU A 870 -7.96 51.12 29.63
CA GLU A 870 -6.64 50.54 29.88
C GLU A 870 -6.33 50.52 31.38
N ILE A 871 -5.86 49.38 31.86
CA ILE A 871 -5.47 49.17 33.26
C ILE A 871 -3.99 49.51 33.39
N THR A 872 -3.67 50.44 34.28
CA THR A 872 -2.27 50.76 34.60
C THR A 872 -1.71 49.69 35.54
N PRO A 873 -0.59 49.03 35.21
CA PRO A 873 -0.03 47.99 36.06
C PRO A 873 0.60 48.58 37.32
N VAL A 874 0.49 47.85 38.43
CA VAL A 874 1.27 48.09 39.64
C VAL A 874 2.51 47.20 39.61
N THR A 875 3.69 47.78 39.83
CA THR A 875 4.94 47.02 39.86
C THR A 875 5.24 46.52 41.28
N GLY A 876 5.37 45.20 41.43
CA GLY A 876 5.63 44.55 42.71
C GLY A 876 6.33 43.22 42.53
N GLY A 877 7.38 42.94 43.30
CA GLY A 877 8.03 41.62 43.33
C GLY A 877 8.69 41.15 42.03
N GLY A 878 8.94 42.05 41.07
CA GLY A 878 9.47 41.70 39.73
C GLY A 878 8.40 41.41 38.68
N PHE A 879 7.11 41.58 39.01
CA PHE A 879 5.98 41.41 38.10
C PHE A 879 5.24 42.75 37.87
N TYR A 880 4.57 42.82 36.73
CA TYR A 880 3.59 43.85 36.36
C TYR A 880 2.20 43.27 36.57
N ASN A 881 1.45 43.89 37.49
CA ASN A 881 0.16 43.36 37.93
C ASN A 881 -0.98 44.29 37.50
N TYR A 882 -1.92 43.77 36.71
CA TYR A 882 -3.11 44.46 36.22
C TYR A 882 -4.33 43.98 37.01
N SER A 883 -4.83 44.82 37.91
CA SER A 883 -5.92 44.45 38.83
C SER A 883 -7.29 44.90 38.31
N ILE A 884 -8.22 43.95 38.20
CA ILE A 884 -9.65 44.15 37.93
C ILE A 884 -10.39 43.92 39.24
N ALA A 885 -10.84 45.00 39.88
CA ALA A 885 -11.44 44.97 41.22
C ALA A 885 -12.97 45.08 41.20
N ASN A 886 -13.59 44.70 42.33
CA ASN A 886 -15.02 44.86 42.64
C ASN A 886 -15.99 44.00 41.81
N ILE A 887 -15.68 42.71 41.65
CA ILE A 887 -16.60 41.77 40.99
C ILE A 887 -17.41 41.06 42.07
N THR A 888 -18.72 41.30 42.11
CA THR A 888 -19.63 40.65 43.05
C THR A 888 -20.29 39.45 42.37
N LEU A 889 -20.01 38.25 42.88
CA LEU A 889 -20.57 36.99 42.41
C LEU A 889 -21.74 36.59 43.31
N LEU A 890 -22.94 36.41 42.74
CA LEU A 890 -24.08 35.85 43.48
C LEU A 890 -23.93 34.32 43.63
N PRO A 891 -24.67 33.69 44.55
CA PRO A 891 -24.65 32.23 44.70
C PRO A 891 -25.00 31.52 43.40
N THR A 892 -24.29 30.44 43.06
CA THR A 892 -24.47 29.63 41.83
C THR A 892 -24.37 30.41 40.52
N GLN A 893 -23.73 31.58 40.53
CA GLN A 893 -23.62 32.44 39.36
C GLN A 893 -22.28 32.23 38.64
N TYR A 894 -22.35 32.22 37.31
CA TYR A 894 -21.20 32.43 36.43
C TYR A 894 -21.06 33.89 36.05
N THR A 895 -19.84 34.41 36.05
CA THR A 895 -19.55 35.73 35.50
C THR A 895 -18.45 35.58 34.45
N GLY A 896 -18.84 35.80 33.20
CA GLY A 896 -17.90 35.96 32.09
C GLY A 896 -17.28 37.36 32.12
N LEU A 897 -15.98 37.43 31.94
CA LEU A 897 -15.20 38.66 31.89
C LEU A 897 -14.31 38.57 30.67
N ILE A 898 -14.23 39.68 29.92
CA ILE A 898 -13.47 39.71 28.68
C ILE A 898 -12.44 40.85 28.79
N PRO A 899 -11.38 40.71 29.62
CA PRO A 899 -10.22 41.58 29.51
C PRO A 899 -9.58 41.41 28.13
N LYS A 900 -9.27 42.54 27.50
CA LYS A 900 -8.53 42.54 26.26
C LYS A 900 -7.05 42.75 26.53
N VAL A 901 -6.21 42.04 25.81
CA VAL A 901 -4.76 42.03 26.01
C VAL A 901 -4.07 42.43 24.72
N SER A 902 -2.98 43.20 24.80
CA SER A 902 -2.10 43.47 23.65
C SER A 902 -0.62 43.30 24.01
N GLY A 903 0.18 42.86 23.04
CA GLY A 903 1.62 42.64 23.17
C GLY A 903 2.47 43.72 22.47
N LEU A 904 3.69 43.94 22.97
CA LEU A 904 4.74 44.78 22.36
C LEU A 904 5.96 43.91 22.05
N VAL A 905 6.57 44.07 20.87
CA VAL A 905 7.73 43.24 20.47
C VAL A 905 9.05 43.93 20.82
N ALA A 906 9.93 43.19 21.50
CA ALA A 906 11.31 43.62 21.68
C ALA A 906 12.09 43.50 20.35
N GLY A 907 12.63 44.60 19.85
CA GLY A 907 13.26 44.65 18.53
C GLY A 907 14.36 43.59 18.31
N GLY A 908 14.23 42.82 17.23
CA GLY A 908 15.25 41.87 16.74
C GLY A 908 15.03 40.39 17.06
N GLN A 909 13.83 39.96 17.47
CA GLN A 909 13.45 38.56 17.65
C GLN A 909 12.24 38.20 16.74
N PRO A 910 12.15 36.94 16.23
CA PRO A 910 11.04 36.51 15.36
C PRO A 910 9.72 36.30 16.12
N TYR A 911 9.78 36.09 17.44
CA TYR A 911 8.65 36.15 18.37
C TYR A 911 9.19 36.31 19.81
N SER A 912 8.34 36.69 20.76
CA SER A 912 8.66 36.75 22.20
C SER A 912 7.58 36.07 23.03
N PRO A 913 7.88 34.94 23.72
CA PRO A 913 6.94 34.36 24.67
C PRO A 913 6.85 35.21 25.94
N VAL A 914 5.63 35.51 26.37
CA VAL A 914 5.32 36.22 27.62
C VAL A 914 4.38 35.34 28.44
N ASN A 915 4.91 34.83 29.55
CA ASN A 915 4.10 34.09 30.52
C ASN A 915 3.32 35.07 31.39
N TYR A 916 2.02 34.83 31.55
CA TYR A 916 1.18 35.56 32.47
C TYR A 916 0.35 34.61 33.34
N ALA A 917 0.00 35.06 34.52
CA ALA A 917 -0.88 34.34 35.44
C ALA A 917 -2.16 35.16 35.68
N VAL A 918 -3.31 34.49 35.64
CA VAL A 918 -4.60 35.05 36.03
C VAL A 918 -4.93 34.56 37.43
N ASN A 919 -4.79 35.46 38.40
CA ASN A 919 -4.95 35.17 39.81
C ASN A 919 -6.33 35.66 40.30
N LEU A 920 -7.08 34.79 40.97
CA LEU A 920 -8.33 35.14 41.64
C LEU A 920 -8.07 35.37 43.12
N TYR A 921 -8.43 36.54 43.63
CA TYR A 921 -8.30 36.89 45.05
C TYR A 921 -9.66 37.12 45.71
N ASN A 922 -9.74 36.80 47.00
CA ASN A 922 -10.88 37.14 47.83
C ASN A 922 -10.81 38.59 48.33
N GLU A 923 -11.88 39.04 48.99
CA GLU A 923 -11.98 40.38 49.61
C GLU A 923 -10.89 40.71 50.65
N THR A 924 -10.20 39.70 51.19
CA THR A 924 -9.09 39.88 52.14
C THR A 924 -7.71 39.95 51.47
N GLY A 925 -7.65 39.80 50.14
CA GLY A 925 -6.41 39.76 49.36
C GLY A 925 -5.68 38.41 49.40
N ALA A 926 -6.34 37.34 49.81
CA ALA A 926 -5.79 35.99 49.74
C ALA A 926 -6.08 35.37 48.37
N LEU A 927 -5.05 34.76 47.77
CA LEU A 927 -5.15 34.03 46.51
C LEU A 927 -6.05 32.80 46.70
N ILE A 928 -7.09 32.69 45.88
CA ILE A 928 -8.05 31.59 45.87
C ILE A 928 -7.63 30.55 44.81
N ASP A 929 -7.32 31.04 43.61
CA ASP A 929 -7.06 30.23 42.44
C ASP A 929 -6.14 30.99 41.47
N SER A 930 -5.37 30.27 40.64
CA SER A 930 -4.36 30.86 39.75
C SER A 930 -4.16 30.00 38.51
N GLU A 931 -4.45 30.57 37.34
CA GLU A 931 -4.23 29.93 36.04
C GLU A 931 -3.02 30.55 35.34
N GLN A 932 -2.06 29.73 34.91
CA GLN A 932 -0.91 30.20 34.13
C GLN A 932 -1.11 29.97 32.63
N ARG A 933 -0.75 30.96 31.81
CA ARG A 933 -0.82 30.90 30.35
C ARG A 933 0.44 31.53 29.75
N THR A 934 0.73 31.15 28.51
CA THR A 934 1.86 31.67 27.73
C THR A 934 1.31 32.35 26.49
N LEU A 935 1.74 33.58 26.23
CA LEU A 935 1.36 34.37 25.07
C LEU A 935 2.56 34.52 24.14
N LEU A 936 2.42 34.15 22.87
CA LEU A 936 3.47 34.37 21.85
C LEU A 936 3.20 35.71 21.15
N ILE A 937 4.16 36.63 21.21
CA ILE A 937 4.09 37.92 20.51
C ILE A 937 4.94 37.85 19.24
N TYR A 938 4.33 38.03 18.06
CA TYR A 938 5.02 38.11 16.77
C TYR A 938 5.23 39.58 16.33
N PRO A 939 6.34 39.92 15.63
CA PRO A 939 6.68 41.27 15.16
C PRO A 939 5.73 41.87 14.13
#